data_AF-A0A6N2MSM0-F1
#
_entry.id   AF-A0A6N2MSM0-F1
#
_cell.length_a   1.000
_cell.length_b   1.000
_cell.length_c   1.000
_cell.angle_alpha   90.00
_cell.angle_beta   90.00
_cell.angle_gamma   90.00
#
_symmetry.space_group_name_H-M   'P 1'
#
loop_
_entity.id
_entity.type
_entity.pdbx_description
1 polymer ?
#
loop_
_entity_poly.entity_id
_entity_poly.type
_entity_poly.pdbx_seq_one_letter_code
_entity_poly.pdbx_strand_id
1 'polypeptide(L)'
;MGRFFVILVRCFLLFTFTNSSTPAIINPSQSIRDGDSLLSDGGSFELGFFHPANSTNRYLGLWFTKSPQTVVWVANRETPFSDRFGVLNITREGILILYSRSSSIVWSSNSSRTAENPVAELLESGNLVVREANDKNPANFLWQSFDYPCDTMLPGMKLGINFVTRHESSVSSWKSSEDPARGEFSFLLDPNGYPQLVLKKGNITLVRAGSWNGIRFTAQTKSKPDSISTDEFVLNEKEGYFVFGNTSLGFPRLTLTPEGIPQRSIWNDRTHQWQFIEIAQIDICEQYSICGPNAYCHVNNSPICACLDGFMPRSPRDWKLSNWSGGCVRRTPCSDKDRFENYTRMKLPDTSSSWYNKNTGLEECKGICLKNCSCTAYANLDVRGGGSGCLIWFGGLIDTRRSTGDGQDLYVRIAVSDLENIEKKRPVDKKKQAVIIASSVILVLGLLIGTLVDGQEIAVKRLSKSSGQGMDEFKNEVMLIAKLQHRNLVKLLGFCIHKDEKMLIYEYMPNKSLDSIIFDLTRNKLLDWSRRIHIIGGIARGLVYLHHDSRLRIIHRDIKASNILLDNELNPKISDFGLARMFGGDQAEANTNRVVGTYGYMSPEYALDGHFSVKSDVFSFGVLVLEIVSGKKNRGFCHPDQNLNLLGHAWILWTKGTPLDLIDECLSDSHVSVEVLRCIHVALLCVQQRPEDRPTMSSVVVMLGSENPLPQPKQPGFFMGKNPPEQGSSSSKHESYSANEVTLTSLEARIIYRSQSIRDGDTAVSAGGSFELGFFSPGSSAKRYLGIWYKKSPRTVLWVANREVPVSDSLGVLNISSKGILVLYSSTNDIVWSSNSSRTAENPVAELLESGNLVVREENDSNPENFLWQSFDHPCDTFIFGMKLGSNFVTKIDKFLSSWRSAEDPARGEYSFLIDTHGYPQLLLKRGNITRFRAGSWNGIKFVSNSRSVSNSSNEFVLNSKEVYYQFGIQRSVHSRLTLSPSGDLQSNTWNDRTNDWVLTDAGQYDQCENYATCGPNTRCEMSRSPICVCLDGFVPKSPADWNFSDWSGGDEIARHVFWYDKSIVKECEGLCLKNCSCTAYANLDVRNGGSGCLIWFGDLIDTRRSTGDGQDLYVRMNATELDMLKRKRTFSKKKLAGIVSSAIGILTGGQQIAVKRLSKSSGQGLDEFKNEVMLIAKLQHRNLVKLLGCCIHEDERMLIYEYMPNKSLDSFIFGANPSEII
;
A
#
# COMPACT_ATOMS: atom_id res chain seq x y z
N MET A 1 69.96 -41.05 3.90
CA MET A 1 68.79 -40.19 4.23
C MET A 1 68.86 -38.96 3.34
N GLY A 2 67.87 -38.68 2.47
CA GLY A 2 68.04 -37.59 1.48
C GLY A 2 66.81 -37.16 0.64
N ARG A 3 65.59 -37.64 0.93
CA ARG A 3 64.36 -37.20 0.22
C ARG A 3 63.25 -36.65 1.11
N PHE A 4 63.31 -36.84 2.44
CA PHE A 4 62.34 -36.25 3.37
C PHE A 4 62.61 -34.76 3.68
N PHE A 5 63.87 -34.33 3.65
CA PHE A 5 64.26 -32.96 4.08
C PHE A 5 63.84 -31.87 3.07
N VAL A 6 63.71 -32.21 1.78
CA VAL A 6 63.39 -31.26 0.70
C VAL A 6 61.92 -30.84 0.71
N ILE A 7 61.02 -31.68 1.24
CA ILE A 7 59.57 -31.40 1.28
C ILE A 7 59.24 -30.43 2.41
N LEU A 8 59.79 -30.65 3.62
CA LEU A 8 59.55 -29.78 4.77
C LEU A 8 60.01 -28.33 4.55
N VAL A 9 61.16 -28.12 3.89
CA VAL A 9 61.65 -26.77 3.56
C VAL A 9 60.75 -26.05 2.55
N ARG A 10 60.10 -26.78 1.62
CA ARG A 10 59.13 -26.17 0.69
C ARG A 10 57.79 -25.79 1.34
N CYS A 11 57.37 -26.49 2.39
CA CYS A 11 56.19 -26.09 3.16
C CYS A 11 56.45 -24.84 4.03
N PHE A 12 57.65 -24.71 4.61
CA PHE A 12 57.99 -23.56 5.45
C PHE A 12 58.19 -22.25 4.66
N LEU A 13 58.60 -22.34 3.39
CA LEU A 13 58.77 -21.18 2.49
C LEU A 13 57.47 -20.71 1.81
N LEU A 14 56.33 -21.34 2.10
CA LEU A 14 55.00 -20.90 1.62
C LEU A 14 54.15 -20.23 2.72
N PHE A 15 54.67 -20.13 3.95
CA PHE A 15 54.00 -19.46 5.08
C PHE A 15 54.67 -18.16 5.52
N THR A 16 55.56 -17.60 4.70
CA THR A 16 55.98 -16.19 4.79
C THR A 16 55.22 -15.34 3.76
N PHE A 17 53.88 -15.44 3.77
CA PHE A 17 53.09 -14.26 3.41
C PHE A 17 53.40 -13.21 4.48
N THR A 18 54.22 -12.22 4.11
CA THR A 18 54.26 -10.97 4.86
C THR A 18 52.84 -10.41 4.85
N ASN A 19 52.24 -10.26 6.03
CA ASN A 19 51.08 -9.39 6.19
C ASN A 19 51.55 -7.96 5.90
N SER A 20 51.57 -7.60 4.62
CA SER A 20 51.63 -6.22 4.19
C SER A 20 50.33 -5.60 4.65
N SER A 21 50.38 -4.87 5.75
CA SER A 21 49.32 -3.98 6.16
C SER A 21 49.23 -2.88 5.09
N THR A 22 48.42 -3.12 4.06
CA THR A 22 48.00 -2.11 3.09
C THR A 22 47.57 -0.89 3.90
N PRO A 23 48.28 0.25 3.80
CA PRO A 23 48.03 1.37 4.68
C PRO A 23 46.65 1.95 4.39
N ALA A 24 45.99 2.54 5.39
CA ALA A 24 44.80 3.36 5.15
C ALA A 24 45.15 4.78 4.67
N ILE A 25 46.44 5.13 4.65
CA ILE A 25 46.95 6.49 4.44
C ILE A 25 48.06 6.50 3.38
N ILE A 26 48.01 7.44 2.44
CA ILE A 26 49.14 7.80 1.56
C ILE A 26 49.62 9.23 1.79
N ASN A 27 50.93 9.44 1.68
CA ASN A 27 51.59 10.74 1.73
C ASN A 27 52.28 11.08 0.38
N PRO A 28 52.84 12.29 0.19
CA PRO A 28 53.39 12.73 -1.10
C PRO A 28 54.68 12.03 -1.58
N SER A 29 55.18 11.00 -0.88
CA SER A 29 56.24 10.11 -1.39
C SER A 29 55.73 8.69 -1.74
N GLN A 30 54.42 8.45 -1.63
CA GLN A 30 53.77 7.20 -1.97
C GLN A 30 52.87 7.33 -3.21
N SER A 31 52.64 6.21 -3.89
CA SER A 31 51.84 6.12 -5.12
C SER A 31 51.06 4.80 -5.16
N ILE A 32 49.83 4.79 -5.67
CA ILE A 32 49.05 3.57 -5.93
C ILE A 32 49.01 3.31 -7.45
N ARG A 33 49.29 2.08 -7.88
CA ARG A 33 49.33 1.64 -9.30
C ARG A 33 48.32 0.50 -9.56
N ASP A 34 48.11 0.12 -10.83
CA ASP A 34 47.31 -1.09 -11.16
C ASP A 34 47.97 -2.35 -10.55
N GLY A 35 47.35 -2.89 -9.51
CA GLY A 35 47.87 -4.00 -8.69
C GLY A 35 48.10 -3.63 -7.21
N ASP A 36 48.21 -2.35 -6.87
CA ASP A 36 48.21 -1.86 -5.49
C ASP A 36 46.79 -1.52 -5.02
N SER A 37 46.51 -1.59 -3.72
CA SER A 37 45.26 -1.10 -3.12
C SER A 37 45.46 -0.42 -1.75
N LEU A 38 44.50 0.42 -1.39
CA LEU A 38 44.37 1.10 -0.10
C LEU A 38 43.17 0.48 0.65
N LEU A 39 43.34 0.12 1.91
CA LEU A 39 42.31 -0.53 2.72
C LEU A 39 41.90 0.36 3.89
N SER A 40 40.61 0.43 4.22
CA SER A 40 40.15 1.17 5.41
C SER A 40 40.62 0.52 6.72
N ASP A 41 40.74 1.31 7.81
CA ASP A 41 41.29 0.86 9.10
C ASP A 41 40.62 -0.40 9.68
N GLY A 42 39.31 -0.62 9.43
CA GLY A 42 38.56 -1.81 9.85
C GLY A 42 38.38 -2.87 8.74
N GLY A 43 38.88 -2.61 7.53
CA GLY A 43 38.87 -3.53 6.41
C GLY A 43 37.55 -3.62 5.63
N SER A 44 36.55 -2.77 5.90
CA SER A 44 35.25 -2.81 5.18
C SER A 44 35.33 -2.34 3.73
N PHE A 45 36.24 -1.41 3.42
CA PHE A 45 36.37 -0.78 2.10
C PHE A 45 37.79 -0.86 1.54
N GLU A 46 37.88 -0.98 0.22
CA GLU A 46 39.12 -1.02 -0.53
C GLU A 46 39.05 -0.05 -1.73
N LEU A 47 40.15 0.65 -2.00
CA LEU A 47 40.34 1.55 -3.14
C LEU A 47 41.49 1.01 -4.01
N GLY A 48 41.25 0.88 -5.32
CA GLY A 48 42.28 0.44 -6.26
C GLY A 48 41.86 0.58 -7.72
N PHE A 49 42.64 0.00 -8.63
CA PHE A 49 42.31 -0.02 -10.04
C PHE A 49 41.50 -1.26 -10.41
N PHE A 50 40.41 -1.06 -11.15
CA PHE A 50 39.52 -2.12 -11.61
C PHE A 50 39.16 -1.95 -13.10
N HIS A 51 38.42 -2.92 -13.64
CA HIS A 51 37.69 -2.79 -14.89
C HIS A 51 36.31 -3.45 -14.76
N PRO A 52 35.26 -2.91 -15.41
CA PRO A 52 33.98 -3.60 -15.52
C PRO A 52 34.10 -4.96 -16.22
N ALA A 53 33.10 -5.82 -16.02
CA ALA A 53 32.97 -7.04 -16.80
C ALA A 53 32.89 -6.72 -18.31
N ASN A 54 33.46 -7.59 -19.15
CA ASN A 54 33.61 -7.45 -20.61
C ASN A 54 34.41 -6.24 -21.10
N SER A 55 34.68 -5.23 -20.27
CA SER A 55 35.38 -4.01 -20.64
C SER A 55 36.90 -4.13 -20.45
N THR A 56 37.67 -3.62 -21.43
CA THR A 56 39.13 -3.44 -21.31
C THR A 56 39.52 -2.18 -20.55
N ASN A 57 38.59 -1.23 -20.43
CA ASN A 57 38.83 0.09 -19.85
C ASN A 57 39.18 0.01 -18.36
N ARG A 58 40.15 0.81 -17.94
CA ARG A 58 40.69 0.85 -16.58
C ARG A 58 40.25 2.11 -15.84
N TYR A 59 39.84 1.93 -14.59
CA TYR A 59 39.33 2.99 -13.72
C TYR A 59 39.91 2.83 -12.31
N LEU A 60 40.14 3.94 -11.60
CA LEU A 60 40.31 3.94 -10.16
C LEU A 60 38.91 3.96 -9.52
N GLY A 61 38.64 3.02 -8.62
CA GLY A 61 37.37 2.94 -7.91
C GLY A 61 37.50 2.40 -6.48
N LEU A 62 36.41 2.50 -5.75
CA LEU A 62 36.26 2.10 -4.36
C LEU A 62 35.14 1.07 -4.26
N TRP A 63 35.36 -0.03 -3.55
CA TRP A 63 34.41 -1.13 -3.37
C TRP A 63 34.39 -1.65 -1.93
N PHE A 64 33.41 -2.48 -1.61
CA PHE A 64 33.39 -3.23 -0.35
C PHE A 64 34.36 -4.41 -0.43
N THR A 65 35.25 -4.59 0.55
CA THR A 65 36.21 -5.71 0.57
C THR A 65 35.51 -7.08 0.58
N LYS A 66 34.34 -7.17 1.21
CA LYS A 66 33.46 -8.37 1.19
C LYS A 66 32.81 -8.65 -0.17
N SER A 67 32.77 -7.67 -1.06
CA SER A 67 32.15 -7.78 -2.39
C SER A 67 32.90 -6.92 -3.42
N PRO A 68 34.11 -7.34 -3.88
CA PRO A 68 34.94 -6.51 -4.77
C PRO A 68 34.33 -6.22 -6.15
N GLN A 69 33.26 -6.94 -6.51
CA GLN A 69 32.46 -6.68 -7.71
C GLN A 69 31.47 -5.50 -7.54
N THR A 70 31.30 -5.01 -6.30
CA THR A 70 30.39 -3.90 -5.96
C THR A 70 31.19 -2.62 -5.77
N VAL A 71 31.50 -1.97 -6.89
CA VAL A 71 32.07 -0.62 -6.90
C VAL A 71 30.99 0.39 -6.49
N VAL A 72 31.35 1.36 -5.66
CA VAL A 72 30.45 2.39 -5.11
C VAL A 72 30.88 3.82 -5.40
N TRP A 73 32.12 4.02 -5.83
CA TRP A 73 32.67 5.30 -6.27
C TRP A 73 33.76 5.08 -7.33
N VAL A 74 33.86 5.99 -8.31
CA VAL A 74 34.81 5.91 -9.44
C VAL A 74 35.36 7.31 -9.73
N ALA A 75 36.68 7.47 -9.71
CA ALA A 75 37.32 8.78 -9.90
C ALA A 75 37.24 9.25 -11.36
N ASN A 76 37.90 8.51 -12.27
CA ASN A 76 38.03 8.85 -13.69
C ASN A 76 36.88 8.28 -14.55
N ARG A 77 35.63 8.34 -14.05
CA ARG A 77 34.47 7.66 -14.67
C ARG A 77 34.20 8.07 -16.12
N GLU A 78 34.48 9.32 -16.49
CA GLU A 78 34.33 9.85 -17.85
C GLU A 78 35.57 9.62 -18.75
N THR A 79 36.73 9.32 -18.16
CA THR A 79 38.04 9.25 -18.83
C THR A 79 38.81 7.99 -18.43
N PRO A 80 38.45 6.81 -18.96
CA PRO A 80 39.17 5.56 -18.70
C PRO A 80 40.63 5.59 -19.17
N PHE A 81 41.47 4.79 -18.52
CA PHE A 81 42.75 4.39 -19.11
C PHE A 81 42.51 3.21 -20.08
N SER A 82 43.25 3.19 -21.19
CA SER A 82 43.27 2.09 -22.16
C SER A 82 44.31 1.01 -21.82
N ASP A 83 45.12 1.22 -20.78
CA ASP A 83 46.16 0.30 -20.31
C ASP A 83 46.26 0.29 -18.78
N ARG A 84 47.18 -0.52 -18.25
CA ARG A 84 47.42 -0.70 -16.80
C ARG A 84 48.44 0.28 -16.19
N PHE A 85 48.78 1.38 -16.87
CA PHE A 85 49.80 2.32 -16.39
C PHE A 85 49.21 3.55 -15.67
N GLY A 86 47.98 3.44 -15.15
CA GLY A 86 47.40 4.42 -14.24
C GLY A 86 48.14 4.48 -12.91
N VAL A 87 48.38 5.70 -12.40
CA VAL A 87 49.01 5.94 -11.10
C VAL A 87 48.30 7.06 -10.35
N LEU A 88 47.88 6.80 -9.11
CA LEU A 88 47.36 7.82 -8.18
C LEU A 88 48.47 8.31 -7.26
N ASN A 89 48.70 9.62 -7.25
CA ASN A 89 49.59 10.31 -6.31
C ASN A 89 48.81 11.39 -5.54
N ILE A 90 49.36 11.83 -4.41
CA ILE A 90 49.02 13.10 -3.76
C ILE A 90 50.19 14.08 -3.90
N THR A 91 49.92 15.34 -4.24
CA THR A 91 50.95 16.39 -4.33
C THR A 91 51.27 17.01 -2.97
N ARG A 92 52.35 17.81 -2.89
CA ARG A 92 52.76 18.50 -1.65
C ARG A 92 51.77 19.56 -1.20
N GLU A 93 50.93 20.03 -2.11
CA GLU A 93 49.89 21.03 -1.88
C GLU A 93 48.59 20.39 -1.36
N GLY A 94 48.44 19.06 -1.48
CA GLY A 94 47.24 18.32 -1.05
C GLY A 94 46.25 18.02 -2.19
N ILE A 95 46.74 17.85 -3.42
CA ILE A 95 45.90 17.50 -4.58
C ILE A 95 46.11 16.03 -4.93
N LEU A 96 45.03 15.24 -5.00
CA LEU A 96 45.06 13.90 -5.60
C LEU A 96 45.08 14.01 -7.13
N ILE A 97 46.01 13.32 -7.79
CA ILE A 97 46.17 13.33 -9.25
C ILE A 97 46.31 11.89 -9.77
N LEU A 98 45.50 11.57 -10.79
CA LEU A 98 45.61 10.36 -11.59
C LEU A 98 46.40 10.64 -12.88
N TYR A 99 47.57 10.01 -12.99
CA TYR A 99 48.46 10.10 -14.14
C TYR A 99 48.30 8.92 -15.10
N SER A 100 48.43 9.19 -16.40
CA SER A 100 48.58 8.18 -17.44
C SER A 100 50.04 7.74 -17.64
N ARG A 101 50.25 6.76 -18.51
CA ARG A 101 51.57 6.32 -19.00
C ARG A 101 52.45 7.45 -19.56
N SER A 102 51.86 8.49 -20.13
CA SER A 102 52.58 9.65 -20.69
C SER A 102 52.75 10.80 -19.69
N SER A 103 52.49 10.55 -18.40
CA SER A 103 52.42 11.55 -17.32
C SER A 103 51.37 12.65 -17.56
N SER A 104 50.39 12.42 -18.44
CA SER A 104 49.25 13.33 -18.58
C SER A 104 48.28 13.14 -17.41
N ILE A 105 47.69 14.23 -16.92
CA ILE A 105 46.63 14.18 -15.92
C ILE A 105 45.35 13.68 -16.59
N VAL A 106 44.75 12.63 -16.02
CA VAL A 106 43.48 12.02 -16.49
C VAL A 106 42.30 12.43 -15.60
N TRP A 107 42.58 12.65 -14.31
CA TRP A 107 41.67 13.19 -13.31
C TRP A 107 42.46 13.82 -12.17
N SER A 108 41.88 14.81 -11.49
CA SER A 108 42.45 15.42 -10.27
C SER A 108 41.37 15.94 -9.34
N SER A 109 41.57 15.84 -8.02
CA SER A 109 40.71 16.48 -7.02
C SER A 109 40.80 18.00 -7.11
N ASN A 110 39.69 18.71 -6.94
CA ASN A 110 39.70 20.16 -6.77
C ASN A 110 39.79 20.52 -5.28
N SER A 111 40.74 21.37 -4.87
CA SER A 111 40.83 21.90 -3.51
C SER A 111 41.09 23.41 -3.50
N SER A 112 40.47 24.10 -2.55
CA SER A 112 40.56 25.56 -2.38
C SER A 112 41.64 26.00 -1.40
N ARG A 113 42.36 25.06 -0.76
CA ARG A 113 43.36 25.31 0.28
C ARG A 113 44.53 24.34 0.14
N THR A 114 45.72 24.78 0.51
CA THR A 114 46.92 23.94 0.59
C THR A 114 47.20 23.52 2.03
N ALA A 115 47.74 22.31 2.22
CA ALA A 115 48.31 21.85 3.49
C ALA A 115 49.84 21.99 3.53
N GLU A 116 50.43 21.82 4.71
CA GLU A 116 51.89 21.78 4.89
C GLU A 116 52.42 20.34 4.86
N ASN A 117 51.65 19.38 5.38
CA ASN A 117 51.95 17.95 5.30
C ASN A 117 50.67 17.14 4.95
N PRO A 118 50.17 17.26 3.70
CA PRO A 118 48.95 16.59 3.29
C PRO A 118 49.07 15.07 3.26
N VAL A 119 47.98 14.40 3.63
CA VAL A 119 47.78 12.96 3.45
C VAL A 119 46.39 12.69 2.85
N ALA A 120 46.27 11.61 2.09
CA ALA A 120 44.96 11.04 1.75
C ALA A 120 44.71 9.79 2.59
N GLU A 121 43.50 9.65 3.14
CA GLU A 121 43.10 8.61 4.09
C GLU A 121 41.77 7.99 3.63
N LEU A 122 41.67 6.65 3.62
CA LEU A 122 40.43 5.93 3.37
C LEU A 122 39.75 5.60 4.71
N LEU A 123 38.69 6.35 5.04
CA LEU A 123 37.95 6.17 6.29
C LEU A 123 37.07 4.92 6.24
N GLU A 124 36.79 4.33 7.40
CA GLU A 124 35.92 3.16 7.58
C GLU A 124 34.44 3.39 7.18
N SER A 125 34.06 4.64 6.89
CA SER A 125 32.78 4.97 6.24
C SER A 125 32.77 4.75 4.72
N GLY A 126 33.92 4.45 4.11
CA GLY A 126 34.11 4.43 2.66
C GLY A 126 34.40 5.82 2.06
N ASN A 127 34.65 6.84 2.88
CA ASN A 127 35.02 8.17 2.41
C ASN A 127 36.56 8.26 2.25
N LEU A 128 37.03 8.38 1.01
CA LEU A 128 38.40 8.81 0.72
C LEU A 128 38.49 10.33 0.93
N VAL A 129 39.35 10.77 1.85
CA VAL A 129 39.52 12.18 2.22
C VAL A 129 40.97 12.63 2.03
N VAL A 130 41.17 13.94 1.83
CA VAL A 130 42.49 14.58 1.88
C VAL A 130 42.51 15.60 3.01
N ARG A 131 43.54 15.56 3.86
CA ARG A 131 43.66 16.39 5.06
C ARG A 131 45.11 16.64 5.45
N GLU A 132 45.33 17.60 6.34
CA GLU A 132 46.60 17.80 7.03
C GLU A 132 46.89 16.60 7.95
N ALA A 133 48.13 16.08 7.98
CA ALA A 133 48.44 14.82 8.68
C ALA A 133 48.08 14.86 10.17
N ASN A 134 48.31 16.01 10.81
CA ASN A 134 48.12 16.25 12.24
C ASN A 134 46.68 16.65 12.61
N ASP A 135 45.80 16.92 11.64
CA ASP A 135 44.39 17.28 11.89
C ASP A 135 43.47 16.15 11.40
N LYS A 136 42.55 15.70 12.26
CA LYS A 136 41.51 14.71 11.95
C LYS A 136 40.09 15.30 11.99
N ASN A 137 39.94 16.62 12.13
CA ASN A 137 38.64 17.29 12.14
C ASN A 137 37.98 17.28 10.74
N PRO A 138 36.78 16.67 10.56
CA PRO A 138 36.11 16.64 9.26
C PRO A 138 35.76 18.02 8.68
N ALA A 139 35.64 19.06 9.51
CA ALA A 139 35.41 20.42 9.05
C ALA A 139 36.63 21.06 8.36
N ASN A 140 37.82 20.44 8.46
CA ASN A 140 39.09 20.93 7.92
C ASN A 140 39.64 20.09 6.76
N PHE A 141 38.88 19.10 6.25
CA PHE A 141 39.28 18.33 5.07
C PHE A 141 39.43 19.23 3.83
N LEU A 142 40.46 18.96 3.02
CA LEU A 142 40.80 19.72 1.81
C LEU A 142 39.98 19.26 0.59
N TRP A 143 39.63 17.99 0.56
CA TRP A 143 38.77 17.33 -0.43
C TRP A 143 38.21 16.03 0.16
N GLN A 144 37.03 15.61 -0.28
CA GLN A 144 36.48 14.30 0.07
C GLN A 144 35.64 13.69 -1.06
N SER A 145 35.69 12.36 -1.19
CA SER A 145 34.90 11.60 -2.17
C SER A 145 33.39 11.72 -1.98
N PHE A 146 32.93 11.91 -0.74
CA PHE A 146 31.51 12.02 -0.37
C PHE A 146 30.81 13.27 -0.94
N ASP A 147 31.57 14.28 -1.40
CA ASP A 147 31.01 15.45 -2.11
C ASP A 147 30.78 15.18 -3.61
N TYR A 148 31.28 14.06 -4.14
CA TYR A 148 31.27 13.71 -5.56
C TYR A 148 30.76 12.26 -5.78
N PRO A 149 29.51 11.93 -5.38
CA PRO A 149 28.95 10.58 -5.53
C PRO A 149 28.79 10.16 -7.00
N CYS A 150 28.75 8.85 -7.23
CA CYS A 150 28.53 8.24 -8.54
C CYS A 150 27.08 7.77 -8.69
N ASP A 151 26.87 6.48 -8.97
CA ASP A 151 25.58 5.78 -8.98
C ASP A 151 25.09 5.40 -7.57
N THR A 152 26.00 5.32 -6.60
CA THR A 152 25.75 4.80 -5.26
C THR A 152 25.94 5.87 -4.19
N MET A 153 25.01 5.86 -3.21
CA MET A 153 25.02 6.65 -1.98
C MET A 153 25.25 5.72 -0.78
N LEU A 154 26.26 6.05 0.03
CA LEU A 154 26.60 5.36 1.28
C LEU A 154 26.06 6.14 2.51
N PRO A 155 25.96 5.50 3.69
CA PRO A 155 25.61 6.19 4.93
C PRO A 155 26.57 7.34 5.23
N GLY A 156 26.03 8.51 5.56
CA GLY A 156 26.82 9.73 5.81
C GLY A 156 27.20 10.54 4.56
N MET A 157 26.94 10.06 3.33
CA MET A 157 27.01 10.93 2.14
C MET A 157 25.90 11.98 2.18
N LYS A 158 26.21 13.21 1.73
CA LYS A 158 25.23 14.30 1.57
C LYS A 158 24.70 14.32 0.13
N LEU A 159 23.39 14.17 -0.04
CA LEU A 159 22.69 14.40 -1.31
C LEU A 159 21.96 15.75 -1.24
N GLY A 160 22.42 16.76 -1.98
CA GLY A 160 21.92 18.12 -1.82
C GLY A 160 22.84 19.23 -2.32
N ILE A 161 22.51 20.47 -1.96
CA ILE A 161 23.19 21.67 -2.43
C ILE A 161 23.79 22.48 -1.28
N ASN A 162 24.98 23.02 -1.50
CA ASN A 162 25.56 24.08 -0.69
C ASN A 162 25.26 25.45 -1.33
N PHE A 163 24.48 26.29 -0.66
CA PHE A 163 24.03 27.58 -1.18
C PHE A 163 25.17 28.61 -1.27
N VAL A 164 26.25 28.43 -0.49
CA VAL A 164 27.42 29.32 -0.47
C VAL A 164 28.37 28.99 -1.61
N THR A 165 28.76 27.72 -1.78
CA THR A 165 29.70 27.30 -2.84
C THR A 165 29.03 27.01 -4.18
N ARG A 166 27.69 26.88 -4.20
CA ARG A 166 26.87 26.43 -5.33
C ARG A 166 27.19 25.01 -5.83
N HIS A 167 27.88 24.21 -5.00
CA HIS A 167 28.11 22.80 -5.27
C HIS A 167 26.83 21.98 -5.06
N GLU A 168 26.46 21.16 -6.05
CA GLU A 168 25.31 20.25 -6.00
C GLU A 168 25.80 18.79 -6.06
N SER A 169 25.62 18.07 -4.96
CA SER A 169 25.85 16.63 -4.87
C SER A 169 24.60 15.89 -5.35
N SER A 170 24.74 15.13 -6.43
CA SER A 170 23.67 14.37 -7.07
C SER A 170 24.14 12.97 -7.46
N VAL A 171 23.32 11.95 -7.20
CA VAL A 171 23.57 10.59 -7.69
C VAL A 171 23.22 10.52 -9.17
N SER A 172 24.03 9.83 -9.97
CA SER A 172 23.82 9.66 -11.39
C SER A 172 24.21 8.27 -11.85
N SER A 173 23.32 7.61 -12.60
CA SER A 173 23.51 6.22 -13.01
C SER A 173 24.81 6.03 -13.78
N TRP A 174 25.28 4.79 -13.86
CA TRP A 174 26.19 4.41 -14.95
C TRP A 174 25.43 4.45 -16.27
N LYS A 175 26.17 4.55 -17.38
CA LYS A 175 25.63 4.56 -18.74
C LYS A 175 25.29 3.15 -19.24
N SER A 176 25.97 2.13 -18.72
CA SER A 176 25.58 0.72 -18.81
C SER A 176 26.23 -0.07 -17.66
N SER A 177 26.04 -1.39 -17.61
CA SER A 177 26.79 -2.27 -16.70
C SER A 177 28.30 -2.38 -17.02
N GLU A 178 28.74 -1.87 -18.18
CA GLU A 178 30.10 -1.99 -18.70
C GLU A 178 30.82 -0.64 -18.84
N ASP A 179 30.08 0.48 -18.73
CA ASP A 179 30.57 1.85 -18.85
C ASP A 179 30.10 2.72 -17.65
N PRO A 180 30.98 3.01 -16.66
CA PRO A 180 30.65 3.79 -15.48
C PRO A 180 30.53 5.30 -15.73
N ALA A 181 30.74 5.80 -16.95
CA ALA A 181 30.47 7.19 -17.32
C ALA A 181 29.02 7.60 -16.98
N ARG A 182 28.76 8.90 -16.89
CA ARG A 182 27.44 9.43 -16.49
C ARG A 182 26.33 9.00 -17.46
N GLY A 183 25.39 8.20 -16.95
CA GLY A 183 24.20 7.79 -17.67
C GLY A 183 23.12 8.86 -17.73
N GLU A 184 22.00 8.53 -18.37
CA GLU A 184 20.89 9.48 -18.62
C GLU A 184 20.10 9.85 -17.36
N PHE A 185 20.19 9.06 -16.28
CA PHE A 185 19.36 9.21 -15.08
C PHE A 185 20.13 9.84 -13.91
N SER A 186 19.46 10.74 -13.19
CA SER A 186 19.98 11.36 -11.97
C SER A 186 18.93 11.40 -10.86
N PHE A 187 19.39 11.22 -9.63
CA PHE A 187 18.60 11.35 -8.41
C PHE A 187 19.20 12.44 -7.55
N LEU A 188 18.43 13.50 -7.28
CA LEU A 188 18.92 14.73 -6.68
C LEU A 188 17.84 15.41 -5.82
N LEU A 189 18.28 16.36 -4.98
CA LEU A 189 17.41 17.23 -4.20
C LEU A 189 17.17 18.52 -4.97
N ASP A 190 15.99 18.68 -5.54
CA ASP A 190 15.62 19.91 -6.24
C ASP A 190 15.50 21.06 -5.23
N PRO A 191 16.26 22.15 -5.36
CA PRO A 191 16.28 23.23 -4.37
C PRO A 191 15.27 24.35 -4.65
N ASN A 192 14.44 24.22 -5.71
CA ASN A 192 13.45 25.23 -6.05
C ASN A 192 12.26 25.20 -5.07
N GLY A 193 11.85 26.37 -4.58
CA GLY A 193 10.84 26.48 -3.52
C GLY A 193 11.26 25.73 -2.26
N TYR A 194 10.38 24.91 -1.68
CA TYR A 194 10.78 24.01 -0.59
C TYR A 194 11.43 22.72 -1.15
N PRO A 195 12.64 22.31 -0.70
CA PRO A 195 13.37 21.23 -1.34
C PRO A 195 12.67 19.86 -1.35
N GLN A 196 12.84 19.13 -2.44
CA GLN A 196 12.15 17.87 -2.71
C GLN A 196 13.02 16.90 -3.52
N LEU A 197 12.99 15.60 -3.21
CA LEU A 197 13.78 14.60 -3.94
C LEU A 197 13.11 14.22 -5.27
N VAL A 198 13.90 14.22 -6.35
CA VAL A 198 13.46 13.96 -7.72
C VAL A 198 14.39 12.98 -8.44
N LEU A 199 13.77 12.11 -9.24
CA LEU A 199 14.42 11.29 -10.25
C LEU A 199 14.19 11.96 -11.62
N LYS A 200 15.27 12.33 -12.30
CA LYS A 200 15.24 12.95 -13.63
C LYS A 200 15.90 12.03 -14.67
N LYS A 201 15.42 12.09 -15.91
CA LYS A 201 16.11 11.61 -17.11
C LYS A 201 16.49 12.82 -17.96
N GLY A 202 17.78 13.13 -18.05
CA GLY A 202 18.25 14.43 -18.49
C GLY A 202 17.57 15.55 -17.70
N ASN A 203 16.85 16.44 -18.39
CA ASN A 203 16.10 17.54 -17.78
C ASN A 203 14.63 17.18 -17.43
N ILE A 204 14.15 15.97 -17.72
CA ILE A 204 12.76 15.57 -17.52
C ILE A 204 12.59 14.87 -16.16
N THR A 205 11.79 15.43 -15.25
CA THR A 205 11.38 14.74 -14.01
C THR A 205 10.47 13.56 -14.33
N LEU A 206 10.86 12.36 -13.88
CA LEU A 206 10.10 11.12 -14.07
C LEU A 206 9.29 10.74 -12.83
N VAL A 207 9.92 10.85 -11.65
CA VAL A 207 9.33 10.53 -10.34
C VAL A 207 9.79 11.57 -9.33
N ARG A 208 8.90 11.95 -8.42
CA ARG A 208 9.16 12.92 -7.35
C ARG A 208 8.79 12.28 -6.02
N ALA A 209 9.76 12.02 -5.15
CA ALA A 209 9.53 11.45 -3.83
C ALA A 209 8.84 12.44 -2.85
N GLY A 210 8.74 13.70 -3.26
CA GLY A 210 8.02 14.77 -2.57
C GLY A 210 8.93 15.61 -1.68
N SER A 211 8.31 16.51 -0.92
CA SER A 211 8.95 17.29 0.13
C SER A 211 9.21 16.44 1.38
N TRP A 212 10.21 16.83 2.18
CA TRP A 212 10.41 16.29 3.54
C TRP A 212 9.33 16.83 4.50
N ASN A 213 8.82 16.00 5.40
CA ASN A 213 7.75 16.37 6.35
C ASN A 213 8.17 16.41 7.83
N GLY A 214 9.47 16.41 8.12
CA GLY A 214 10.02 16.28 9.48
C GLY A 214 10.38 14.84 9.88
N ILE A 215 9.83 13.83 9.19
CA ILE A 215 10.03 12.40 9.50
C ILE A 215 10.52 11.62 8.27
N ARG A 216 9.98 11.91 7.08
CA ARG A 216 10.26 11.23 5.81
C ARG A 216 9.86 12.09 4.61
N PHE A 217 10.16 11.65 3.39
CA PHE A 217 9.63 12.27 2.18
C PHE A 217 8.18 11.85 1.92
N THR A 218 7.34 12.78 1.44
CA THR A 218 5.87 12.61 1.44
C THR A 218 5.32 11.50 0.55
N ALA A 219 6.09 10.94 -0.40
CA ALA A 219 5.70 9.75 -1.16
C ALA A 219 6.14 8.41 -0.54
N GLN A 220 7.03 8.41 0.47
CA GLN A 220 7.52 7.17 1.11
C GLN A 220 6.42 6.55 1.98
N THR A 221 5.57 5.70 1.39
CA THR A 221 4.39 5.12 2.04
C THR A 221 4.69 3.98 3.03
N LYS A 222 5.94 3.50 3.10
CA LYS A 222 6.34 2.29 3.87
C LYS A 222 7.67 2.45 4.62
N SER A 223 7.75 3.35 5.60
CA SER A 223 8.73 3.19 6.69
C SER A 223 8.01 2.98 8.02
N LYS A 224 8.22 1.80 8.63
CA LYS A 224 7.93 1.58 10.04
C LYS A 224 9.03 2.27 10.86
N PRO A 225 8.71 3.02 11.94
CA PRO A 225 9.72 3.54 12.86
C PRO A 225 10.32 2.46 13.79
N ASP A 226 10.24 1.18 13.42
CA ASP A 226 10.82 0.05 14.16
C ASP A 226 12.34 -0.04 13.91
N SER A 227 13.07 0.96 14.39
CA SER A 227 14.49 0.92 14.79
C SER A 227 15.54 0.39 13.79
N ILE A 228 15.46 0.71 12.49
CA ILE A 228 16.46 0.23 11.49
C ILE A 228 17.17 1.33 10.68
N SER A 229 16.62 2.53 10.42
CA SER A 229 17.38 3.62 9.75
C SER A 229 17.19 5.00 10.37
N THR A 230 18.29 5.76 10.46
CA THR A 230 18.34 7.16 10.92
C THR A 230 18.48 8.11 9.73
N ASP A 231 17.50 8.09 8.82
CA ASP A 231 17.52 8.93 7.62
C ASP A 231 17.28 10.41 8.02
N GLU A 232 18.17 11.33 7.63
CA GLU A 232 18.22 12.73 8.11
C GLU A 232 18.05 13.74 6.96
N PHE A 233 17.39 14.87 7.24
CA PHE A 233 17.30 16.00 6.31
C PHE A 233 17.61 17.31 7.01
N VAL A 234 18.63 18.02 6.51
CA VAL A 234 19.10 19.30 7.03
C VAL A 234 18.82 20.39 6.01
N LEU A 235 18.28 21.52 6.47
CA LEU A 235 18.06 22.70 5.64
C LEU A 235 18.31 23.97 6.46
N ASN A 236 19.36 24.69 6.13
CA ASN A 236 19.78 25.95 6.76
C ASN A 236 20.22 26.97 5.69
N GLU A 237 20.67 28.15 6.11
CA GLU A 237 21.04 29.26 5.21
C GLU A 237 22.28 28.97 4.33
N LYS A 238 23.10 27.97 4.71
CA LYS A 238 24.35 27.61 4.01
C LYS A 238 24.22 26.35 3.17
N GLU A 239 23.43 25.37 3.59
CA GLU A 239 23.27 24.09 2.90
C GLU A 239 21.89 23.45 3.14
N GLY A 240 21.42 22.71 2.12
CA GLY A 240 20.22 21.89 2.15
C GLY A 240 20.50 20.51 1.58
N TYR A 241 20.40 19.46 2.39
CA TYR A 241 20.81 18.10 2.02
C TYR A 241 20.07 17.00 2.79
N PHE A 242 20.00 15.84 2.15
CA PHE A 242 19.56 14.57 2.70
C PHE A 242 20.76 13.68 3.03
N VAL A 243 20.70 12.95 4.15
CA VAL A 243 21.67 11.91 4.53
C VAL A 243 20.93 10.59 4.73
N PHE A 244 21.47 9.56 4.10
CA PHE A 244 21.01 8.19 4.21
C PHE A 244 21.50 7.57 5.53
N GLY A 245 20.57 7.01 6.31
CA GLY A 245 20.84 6.47 7.64
C GLY A 245 21.50 5.08 7.62
N ASN A 246 22.43 4.86 8.55
CA ASN A 246 23.02 3.53 8.78
C ASN A 246 22.01 2.60 9.47
N THR A 247 22.26 1.27 9.44
CA THR A 247 21.38 0.28 10.09
C THR A 247 22.05 -0.53 11.19
N SER A 248 21.22 -0.99 12.13
CA SER A 248 21.59 -1.95 13.18
C SER A 248 21.92 -3.37 12.67
N LEU A 249 21.79 -3.61 11.35
CA LEU A 249 21.98 -4.92 10.71
C LEU A 249 23.20 -4.96 9.76
N GLY A 250 23.91 -3.84 9.59
CA GLY A 250 25.08 -3.71 8.70
C GLY A 250 25.04 -2.45 7.85
N PHE A 251 25.99 -2.30 6.93
CA PHE A 251 26.08 -1.17 6.00
C PHE A 251 25.08 -1.32 4.85
N PRO A 252 24.02 -0.49 4.76
CA PRO A 252 23.18 -0.43 3.58
C PRO A 252 23.85 0.40 2.47
N ARG A 253 23.36 0.28 1.23
CA ARG A 253 23.61 1.23 0.14
C ARG A 253 22.32 1.58 -0.60
N LEU A 254 22.27 2.77 -1.20
CA LEU A 254 21.27 3.14 -2.19
C LEU A 254 21.97 3.32 -3.54
N THR A 255 21.55 2.57 -4.55
CA THR A 255 22.18 2.60 -5.89
C THR A 255 21.14 2.91 -6.97
N LEU A 256 21.48 3.76 -7.94
CA LEU A 256 20.67 4.10 -9.10
C LEU A 256 21.15 3.33 -10.33
N THR A 257 20.37 2.34 -10.79
CA THR A 257 20.76 1.48 -11.92
C THR A 257 20.76 2.24 -13.26
N PRO A 258 21.43 1.72 -14.32
CA PRO A 258 21.40 2.32 -15.67
C PRO A 258 19.99 2.50 -16.26
N GLU A 259 19.00 1.71 -15.80
CA GLU A 259 17.59 1.78 -16.17
C GLU A 259 16.81 2.86 -15.38
N GLY A 260 17.48 3.57 -14.48
CA GLY A 260 16.91 4.64 -13.66
C GLY A 260 16.20 4.19 -12.39
N ILE A 261 16.39 2.95 -11.94
CA ILE A 261 15.71 2.41 -10.75
C ILE A 261 16.56 2.64 -9.48
N PRO A 262 16.08 3.39 -8.48
CA PRO A 262 16.77 3.49 -7.19
C PRO A 262 16.46 2.29 -6.30
N GLN A 263 17.51 1.64 -5.78
CA GLN A 263 17.43 0.39 -5.02
C GLN A 263 18.18 0.50 -3.69
N ARG A 264 17.49 0.28 -2.56
CA ARG A 264 18.08 0.17 -1.21
C ARG A 264 18.42 -1.29 -0.95
N SER A 265 19.70 -1.60 -0.75
CA SER A 265 20.16 -2.98 -0.48
C SER A 265 21.09 -3.05 0.73
N ILE A 266 21.19 -4.24 1.32
CA ILE A 266 22.12 -4.58 2.40
C ILE A 266 22.85 -5.87 2.08
N TRP A 267 24.08 -6.00 2.56
CA TRP A 267 24.90 -7.19 2.36
C TRP A 267 24.47 -8.32 3.30
N ASN A 268 24.24 -9.52 2.75
CA ASN A 268 23.98 -10.72 3.54
C ASN A 268 25.25 -11.60 3.61
N ASP A 269 25.88 -11.63 4.79
CA ASP A 269 27.12 -12.37 5.06
C ASP A 269 27.00 -13.91 4.92
N ARG A 270 25.79 -14.46 4.79
CA ARG A 270 25.58 -15.92 4.61
C ARG A 270 25.40 -16.32 3.16
N THR A 271 24.72 -15.49 2.36
CA THR A 271 24.51 -15.76 0.92
C THR A 271 25.60 -15.12 0.05
N HIS A 272 26.45 -14.26 0.62
CA HIS A 272 27.44 -13.44 -0.08
C HIS A 272 26.82 -12.63 -1.23
N GLN A 273 25.63 -12.08 -1.00
CA GLN A 273 24.86 -11.31 -1.97
C GLN A 273 24.19 -10.09 -1.34
N TRP A 274 23.92 -9.08 -2.17
CA TRP A 274 23.09 -7.93 -1.81
C TRP A 274 21.61 -8.34 -1.82
N GLN A 275 20.93 -8.12 -0.70
CA GLN A 275 19.48 -8.30 -0.58
C GLN A 275 18.79 -6.93 -0.59
N PHE A 276 17.73 -6.79 -1.37
CA PHE A 276 16.95 -5.56 -1.44
C PHE A 276 16.08 -5.40 -0.19
N ILE A 277 16.26 -4.30 0.54
CA ILE A 277 15.36 -3.89 1.64
C ILE A 277 14.15 -3.16 1.05
N GLU A 278 14.40 -2.26 0.10
CA GLU A 278 13.40 -1.37 -0.47
C GLU A 278 13.73 -1.14 -1.95
N ILE A 279 12.77 -1.45 -2.81
CA ILE A 279 12.76 -1.03 -4.21
C ILE A 279 11.66 0.03 -4.29
N ALA A 280 11.96 1.18 -4.91
CA ALA A 280 10.93 2.19 -5.14
C ALA A 280 9.84 1.62 -6.07
N GLN A 281 8.69 1.26 -5.51
CA GLN A 281 7.56 0.74 -6.27
C GLN A 281 6.88 1.90 -7.02
N ILE A 282 7.35 2.18 -8.25
CA ILE A 282 6.78 3.21 -9.12
C ILE A 282 5.45 2.69 -9.68
N ASP A 283 4.38 2.82 -8.90
CA ASP A 283 3.02 2.66 -9.42
C ASP A 283 2.62 3.89 -10.28
N ILE A 284 1.54 3.76 -11.05
CA ILE A 284 1.09 4.78 -12.00
C ILE A 284 0.82 6.15 -11.37
N CYS A 285 0.58 6.24 -10.05
CA CYS A 285 0.43 7.51 -9.34
C CYS A 285 1.75 8.11 -8.79
N GLU A 286 2.90 7.46 -8.97
CA GLU A 286 4.22 8.06 -8.72
C GLU A 286 4.89 8.64 -9.98
N GLN A 287 4.36 8.34 -11.18
CA GLN A 287 4.80 9.00 -12.40
C GLN A 287 4.45 10.50 -12.36
N TYR A 288 5.47 11.33 -12.52
CA TYR A 288 5.38 12.77 -12.31
C TYR A 288 4.28 13.41 -13.16
N SER A 289 3.32 14.07 -12.50
CA SER A 289 2.21 14.80 -13.14
C SER A 289 1.28 13.96 -14.04
N ILE A 290 1.13 12.65 -13.77
CA ILE A 290 0.16 11.77 -14.47
C ILE A 290 -1.28 12.32 -14.49
N CYS A 291 -1.68 13.00 -13.42
CA CYS A 291 -2.85 13.86 -13.38
C CYS A 291 -2.41 15.32 -13.54
N GLY A 292 -3.03 16.04 -14.47
CA GLY A 292 -2.72 17.45 -14.70
C GLY A 292 -3.14 18.38 -13.54
N PRO A 293 -2.84 19.69 -13.64
CA PRO A 293 -2.94 20.62 -12.52
C PRO A 293 -4.32 20.65 -11.82
N ASN A 294 -4.31 20.75 -10.49
CA ASN A 294 -5.49 20.74 -9.61
C ASN A 294 -6.34 19.46 -9.65
N ALA A 295 -5.73 18.35 -10.07
CA ALA A 295 -6.24 17.00 -9.90
C ALA A 295 -5.31 16.19 -8.99
N TYR A 296 -5.83 15.09 -8.43
CA TYR A 296 -5.03 14.14 -7.67
C TYR A 296 -5.21 12.71 -8.20
N CYS A 297 -4.12 11.94 -8.12
CA CYS A 297 -4.12 10.52 -8.45
C CYS A 297 -4.52 9.66 -7.24
N HIS A 298 -5.33 8.63 -7.46
CA HIS A 298 -5.64 7.60 -6.47
C HIS A 298 -5.84 6.26 -7.17
N VAL A 299 -4.92 5.31 -6.94
CA VAL A 299 -4.84 4.00 -7.62
C VAL A 299 -6.14 3.19 -7.57
N ASN A 300 -6.92 3.34 -6.49
CA ASN A 300 -8.18 2.62 -6.30
C ASN A 300 -9.42 3.34 -6.87
N ASN A 301 -9.27 4.51 -7.50
CA ASN A 301 -10.38 5.17 -8.21
C ASN A 301 -10.44 4.70 -9.67
N SER A 302 -11.65 4.70 -10.24
CA SER A 302 -11.85 4.64 -11.70
C SER A 302 -12.73 5.83 -12.12
N PRO A 303 -12.21 6.81 -12.89
CA PRO A 303 -10.81 6.96 -13.33
C PRO A 303 -9.84 7.25 -12.17
N ILE A 304 -8.55 6.93 -12.35
CA ILE A 304 -7.52 7.12 -11.30
C ILE A 304 -7.28 8.60 -10.93
N CYS A 305 -7.49 9.52 -11.88
CA CYS A 305 -7.41 10.96 -11.64
C CYS A 305 -8.78 11.54 -11.30
N ALA A 306 -8.85 12.30 -10.20
CA ALA A 306 -10.02 13.08 -9.81
C ALA A 306 -9.63 14.56 -9.67
N CYS A 307 -10.52 15.47 -10.08
CA CYS A 307 -10.36 16.89 -9.73
C CYS A 307 -10.47 17.08 -8.21
N LEU A 308 -9.78 18.09 -7.69
CA LEU A 308 -10.07 18.62 -6.35
C LEU A 308 -11.47 19.26 -6.33
N ASP A 309 -12.08 19.32 -5.16
CA ASP A 309 -13.41 19.89 -4.96
C ASP A 309 -13.39 21.40 -5.19
N GLY A 310 -14.48 21.96 -5.72
CA GLY A 310 -14.50 23.32 -6.28
C GLY A 310 -13.81 23.44 -7.66
N PHE A 311 -13.12 22.42 -8.16
CA PHE A 311 -12.58 22.38 -9.52
C PHE A 311 -13.44 21.50 -10.46
N MET A 312 -13.22 21.64 -11.76
CA MET A 312 -13.80 20.82 -12.84
C MET A 312 -12.78 20.57 -13.95
N PRO A 313 -12.90 19.48 -14.73
CA PRO A 313 -11.97 19.20 -15.81
C PRO A 313 -11.90 20.36 -16.80
N ARG A 314 -10.68 20.79 -17.19
CA ARG A 314 -10.47 21.86 -18.18
C ARG A 314 -11.16 21.54 -19.51
N SER A 315 -11.20 20.26 -19.88
CA SER A 315 -12.03 19.75 -20.96
C SER A 315 -12.78 18.48 -20.52
N PRO A 316 -14.10 18.52 -20.33
CA PRO A 316 -14.90 17.34 -20.00
C PRO A 316 -14.88 16.22 -21.07
N ARG A 317 -14.48 16.54 -22.31
CA ARG A 317 -14.25 15.55 -23.37
C ARG A 317 -12.93 14.79 -23.18
N ASP A 318 -11.87 15.44 -22.68
CA ASP A 318 -10.59 14.77 -22.36
C ASP A 318 -10.76 13.80 -21.19
N TRP A 319 -11.42 14.27 -20.13
CA TRP A 319 -11.57 13.53 -18.89
C TRP A 319 -12.35 12.21 -19.06
N LYS A 320 -13.23 12.15 -20.06
CA LYS A 320 -13.99 10.95 -20.47
C LYS A 320 -13.19 9.99 -21.36
N LEU A 321 -12.10 10.44 -21.95
CA LEU A 321 -11.18 9.66 -22.79
C LEU A 321 -9.88 9.32 -22.03
N SER A 322 -9.91 9.39 -20.70
CA SER A 322 -8.75 9.19 -19.80
C SER A 322 -7.54 10.10 -20.06
N ASN A 323 -7.70 11.21 -20.80
CA ASN A 323 -6.68 12.24 -20.89
C ASN A 323 -6.82 13.22 -19.73
N TRP A 324 -5.91 13.16 -18.76
CA TRP A 324 -5.94 14.04 -17.58
C TRP A 324 -4.91 15.18 -17.63
N SER A 325 -4.08 15.24 -18.67
CA SER A 325 -3.00 16.23 -18.85
C SER A 325 -3.47 17.69 -18.75
N GLY A 326 -4.64 18.00 -19.33
CA GLY A 326 -5.25 19.34 -19.25
C GLY A 326 -5.67 19.77 -17.84
N GLY A 327 -5.70 18.83 -16.88
CA GLY A 327 -6.02 19.09 -15.48
C GLY A 327 -7.43 19.62 -15.25
N CYS A 328 -7.58 20.28 -14.11
CA CYS A 328 -8.82 20.88 -13.65
C CYS A 328 -8.66 22.40 -13.40
N VAL A 329 -9.70 23.15 -13.72
CA VAL A 329 -9.82 24.59 -13.45
C VAL A 329 -10.86 24.83 -12.35
N ARG A 330 -10.72 25.92 -11.60
CA ARG A 330 -11.75 26.33 -10.63
C ARG A 330 -13.10 26.54 -11.32
N ARG A 331 -14.19 26.21 -10.64
CA ARG A 331 -15.57 26.48 -11.08
C ARG A 331 -15.91 27.96 -10.89
N THR A 332 -15.67 28.49 -9.69
CA THR A 332 -15.79 29.92 -9.37
C THR A 332 -14.41 30.58 -9.27
N PRO A 333 -14.19 31.79 -9.81
CA PRO A 333 -13.00 32.61 -9.56
C PRO A 333 -12.71 32.82 -8.07
N CYS A 334 -11.49 33.28 -7.75
CA CYS A 334 -11.10 33.58 -6.37
C CYS A 334 -11.88 34.76 -5.78
N SER A 335 -12.27 34.64 -4.51
CA SER A 335 -12.91 35.70 -3.73
C SER A 335 -12.27 35.82 -2.35
N ASP A 336 -12.40 37.00 -1.73
CA ASP A 336 -12.02 37.26 -0.33
C ASP A 336 -12.86 36.43 0.67
N LYS A 337 -13.98 35.86 0.20
CA LYS A 337 -14.84 34.97 1.00
C LYS A 337 -14.41 33.50 0.96
N ASP A 338 -13.45 33.13 0.11
CA ASP A 338 -12.97 31.74 -0.06
C ASP A 338 -12.65 31.05 1.27
N ARG A 339 -12.81 29.72 1.28
CA ARG A 339 -12.47 28.83 2.40
C ARG A 339 -11.51 27.75 1.93
N PHE A 340 -11.17 26.81 2.81
CA PHE A 340 -10.32 25.66 2.47
C PHE A 340 -11.03 24.35 2.76
N GLU A 341 -10.88 23.39 1.85
CA GLU A 341 -11.18 21.98 2.08
C GLU A 341 -9.91 21.26 2.55
N ASN A 342 -10.01 20.37 3.55
CA ASN A 342 -8.85 19.63 4.05
C ASN A 342 -8.75 18.24 3.40
N TYR A 343 -7.72 18.05 2.58
CA TYR A 343 -7.36 16.75 2.03
C TYR A 343 -6.36 16.04 2.94
N THR A 344 -6.86 15.04 3.66
CA THR A 344 -6.02 14.18 4.51
C THR A 344 -5.39 13.03 3.74
N ARG A 345 -4.18 12.63 4.17
CA ARG A 345 -3.30 11.59 3.58
C ARG A 345 -2.87 11.88 2.13
N MET A 346 -2.38 13.07 1.86
CA MET A 346 -1.85 13.46 0.56
C MET A 346 -0.32 13.34 0.50
N LYS A 347 0.17 12.96 -0.69
CA LYS A 347 1.48 13.39 -1.19
C LYS A 347 1.31 14.87 -1.53
N LEU A 348 2.04 15.74 -0.86
CA LEU A 348 1.93 17.19 -1.07
C LEU A 348 2.27 17.55 -2.53
N PRO A 349 1.65 18.57 -3.15
CA PRO A 349 1.92 18.97 -4.53
C PRO A 349 3.40 19.33 -4.78
N ASP A 350 3.79 19.47 -6.04
CA ASP A 350 5.14 19.92 -6.42
C ASP A 350 5.49 21.25 -5.72
N THR A 351 6.61 21.30 -4.99
CA THR A 351 7.03 22.46 -4.21
C THR A 351 7.94 23.44 -4.97
N SER A 352 8.27 23.21 -6.24
CA SER A 352 9.17 24.08 -7.03
C SER A 352 8.68 25.53 -7.17
N SER A 353 7.36 25.74 -7.12
CA SER A 353 6.68 27.04 -7.12
C SER A 353 5.91 27.29 -5.82
N SER A 354 6.47 26.82 -4.70
CA SER A 354 5.97 27.07 -3.35
C SER A 354 6.82 28.08 -2.57
N TRP A 355 6.20 28.74 -1.60
CA TRP A 355 6.89 29.52 -0.57
C TRP A 355 6.79 28.80 0.78
N TYR A 356 7.79 28.97 1.63
CA TYR A 356 7.81 28.34 2.95
C TYR A 356 8.42 29.23 4.04
N ASN A 357 7.99 29.01 5.28
CA ASN A 357 8.58 29.60 6.48
C ASN A 357 8.50 28.62 7.66
N LYS A 358 9.63 28.29 8.28
CA LYS A 358 9.70 27.36 9.43
C LYS A 358 9.07 27.92 10.72
N ASN A 359 9.02 29.24 10.86
CA ASN A 359 8.60 29.92 12.09
C ASN A 359 7.10 30.26 12.11
N THR A 360 6.44 30.23 10.96
CA THR A 360 5.01 30.54 10.78
C THR A 360 4.14 29.33 11.12
N GLY A 361 3.12 29.52 11.95
CA GLY A 361 2.17 28.47 12.34
C GLY A 361 1.05 28.24 11.32
N LEU A 362 0.34 27.11 11.41
CA LEU A 362 -0.66 26.70 10.40
C LEU A 362 -1.82 27.71 10.20
N GLU A 363 -2.34 28.32 11.26
CA GLU A 363 -3.41 29.34 11.17
C GLU A 363 -2.89 30.69 10.63
N GLU A 364 -1.61 31.01 10.84
CA GLU A 364 -0.97 32.16 10.19
C GLU A 364 -0.75 31.88 8.70
N CYS A 365 -0.32 30.66 8.35
CA CYS A 365 -0.16 30.16 6.99
C CYS A 365 -1.45 30.30 6.16
N LYS A 366 -2.57 29.86 6.76
CA LYS A 366 -3.94 30.07 6.28
C LYS A 366 -4.29 31.54 6.07
N GLY A 367 -3.94 32.41 7.02
CA GLY A 367 -4.14 33.85 6.92
C GLY A 367 -3.34 34.51 5.79
N ILE A 368 -2.08 34.12 5.59
CA ILE A 368 -1.22 34.54 4.47
C ILE A 368 -1.85 34.08 3.14
N CYS A 369 -2.28 32.82 3.07
CA CYS A 369 -2.91 32.27 1.88
C CYS A 369 -4.25 32.97 1.52
N LEU A 370 -5.10 33.29 2.51
CA LEU A 370 -6.36 34.02 2.25
C LEU A 370 -6.11 35.41 1.64
N LYS A 371 -5.13 36.15 2.18
CA LYS A 371 -4.75 37.50 1.73
C LYS A 371 -4.24 37.55 0.28
N ASN A 372 -3.85 36.42 -0.33
CA ASN A 372 -3.35 36.36 -1.70
C ASN A 372 -4.23 35.46 -2.57
N CYS A 373 -5.01 36.03 -3.49
CA CYS A 373 -5.89 35.24 -4.38
C CYS A 373 -5.16 34.34 -5.40
N SER A 374 -3.84 34.50 -5.57
CA SER A 374 -3.02 33.53 -6.32
C SER A 374 -2.69 32.28 -5.49
N CYS A 375 -2.95 32.28 -4.17
CA CYS A 375 -2.76 31.10 -3.33
C CYS A 375 -3.82 30.05 -3.61
N THR A 376 -3.39 28.80 -3.83
CA THR A 376 -4.27 27.67 -4.16
C THR A 376 -4.31 26.60 -3.08
N ALA A 377 -3.25 26.42 -2.30
CA ALA A 377 -3.25 25.58 -1.11
C ALA A 377 -2.17 25.98 -0.09
N TYR A 378 -2.30 25.47 1.14
CA TYR A 378 -1.25 25.49 2.14
C TYR A 378 -1.17 24.18 2.96
N ALA A 379 -0.05 23.96 3.65
CA ALA A 379 0.20 22.84 4.56
C ALA A 379 1.21 23.21 5.66
N ASN A 380 1.40 22.34 6.65
CA ASN A 380 2.57 22.38 7.55
C ASN A 380 3.87 22.05 6.77
N LEU A 381 5.03 22.41 7.33
CA LEU A 381 6.33 21.89 6.86
C LEU A 381 6.75 20.63 7.61
N ASP A 382 6.54 20.62 8.93
CA ASP A 382 6.95 19.53 9.82
C ASP A 382 5.70 19.02 10.54
N VAL A 383 5.44 17.70 10.48
CA VAL A 383 4.26 17.09 11.11
C VAL A 383 4.50 16.70 12.58
N ARG A 384 5.72 16.83 13.08
CA ARG A 384 6.07 16.53 14.48
C ARG A 384 5.46 17.57 15.44
N GLY A 385 5.28 17.18 16.70
CA GLY A 385 4.81 18.09 17.76
C GLY A 385 3.40 18.66 17.58
N GLY A 386 2.58 18.10 16.69
CA GLY A 386 1.24 18.62 16.34
C GLY A 386 1.18 19.44 15.05
N GLY A 387 2.32 19.65 14.37
CA GLY A 387 2.40 20.41 13.12
C GLY A 387 3.03 21.79 13.31
N SER A 388 4.06 22.09 12.51
CA SER A 388 4.76 23.38 12.55
C SER A 388 5.33 23.77 11.19
N GLY A 389 5.66 25.06 11.07
CA GLY A 389 6.04 25.68 9.81
C GLY A 389 4.89 25.78 8.80
N CYS A 390 5.14 26.53 7.74
CA CYS A 390 4.16 26.89 6.74
C CYS A 390 4.70 26.64 5.33
N LEU A 391 3.88 26.03 4.47
CA LEU A 391 4.17 25.76 3.06
C LEU A 391 2.95 26.21 2.23
N ILE A 392 3.17 27.03 1.19
CA ILE A 392 2.10 27.68 0.41
C ILE A 392 2.36 27.54 -1.09
N TRP A 393 1.33 27.20 -1.87
CA TRP A 393 1.39 27.08 -3.33
C TRP A 393 0.68 28.25 -4.04
N PHE A 394 1.35 28.83 -5.03
CA PHE A 394 0.86 29.97 -5.82
C PHE A 394 0.68 29.62 -7.30
N GLY A 395 -0.12 28.60 -7.60
CA GLY A 395 -0.31 28.12 -8.97
C GLY A 395 -1.15 26.85 -9.06
N GLY A 396 -1.09 26.17 -10.20
CA GLY A 396 -1.73 24.85 -10.33
C GLY A 396 -1.08 23.81 -9.43
N LEU A 397 -1.88 23.05 -8.68
CA LEU A 397 -1.36 21.98 -7.82
C LEU A 397 -0.99 20.76 -8.69
N ILE A 398 0.31 20.50 -8.86
CA ILE A 398 0.87 19.48 -9.75
C ILE A 398 1.37 18.28 -8.93
N ASP A 399 1.44 17.10 -9.54
CA ASP A 399 1.95 15.85 -8.94
C ASP A 399 1.35 15.52 -7.56
N THR A 400 0.04 15.72 -7.43
CA THR A 400 -0.69 15.48 -6.19
C THR A 400 -1.25 14.05 -6.19
N ARG A 401 -1.03 13.29 -5.12
CA ARG A 401 -1.53 11.91 -4.96
C ARG A 401 -2.24 11.76 -3.63
N ARG A 402 -3.32 10.98 -3.59
CA ARG A 402 -3.91 10.49 -2.33
C ARG A 402 -3.30 9.15 -1.95
N SER A 403 -2.70 9.08 -0.77
CA SER A 403 -2.10 7.87 -0.21
C SER A 403 -3.17 6.97 0.42
N THR A 404 -3.01 5.67 0.22
CA THR A 404 -3.79 4.62 0.91
C THR A 404 -3.30 4.36 2.34
N GLY A 405 -2.07 4.80 2.65
CA GLY A 405 -1.43 4.66 3.96
C GLY A 405 -1.05 6.03 4.54
N ASP A 406 0.24 6.25 4.73
CA ASP A 406 0.73 7.28 5.65
C ASP A 406 1.17 8.55 4.90
N GLY A 407 0.46 9.68 5.08
CA GLY A 407 0.65 10.93 4.32
C GLY A 407 0.16 12.19 5.07
N GLN A 408 0.19 13.35 4.43
CA GLN A 408 0.03 14.66 5.10
C GLN A 408 -1.28 15.39 4.73
N ASP A 409 -1.72 16.31 5.57
CA ASP A 409 -2.89 17.18 5.32
C ASP A 409 -2.53 18.36 4.40
N LEU A 410 -3.42 18.65 3.45
CA LEU A 410 -3.32 19.71 2.45
C LEU A 410 -4.62 20.52 2.40
N TYR A 411 -4.53 21.83 2.67
CA TYR A 411 -5.69 22.72 2.72
C TYR A 411 -5.84 23.46 1.39
N VAL A 412 -6.82 23.06 0.57
CA VAL A 412 -7.01 23.58 -0.80
C VAL A 412 -8.07 24.69 -0.81
N ARG A 413 -7.72 25.87 -1.37
CA ARG A 413 -8.57 27.07 -1.40
C ARG A 413 -9.71 26.89 -2.40
N ILE A 414 -10.95 27.09 -1.94
CA ILE A 414 -12.20 26.92 -2.70
C ILE A 414 -13.19 28.06 -2.43
N ALA A 415 -14.09 28.34 -3.39
CA ALA A 415 -15.12 29.36 -3.25
C ALA A 415 -16.31 28.87 -2.41
N VAL A 416 -16.93 29.77 -1.64
CA VAL A 416 -18.10 29.45 -0.79
C VAL A 416 -19.30 28.97 -1.61
N SER A 417 -19.51 29.55 -2.80
CA SER A 417 -20.54 29.10 -3.75
C SER A 417 -20.37 27.64 -4.15
N ASP A 418 -19.13 27.17 -4.32
CA ASP A 418 -18.84 25.77 -4.64
C ASP A 418 -18.95 24.86 -3.41
N LEU A 419 -18.54 25.32 -2.22
CA LEU A 419 -18.77 24.61 -0.95
C LEU A 419 -20.27 24.40 -0.71
N GLU A 420 -21.07 25.46 -0.81
CA GLU A 420 -22.53 25.40 -0.76
C GLU A 420 -23.12 24.48 -1.85
N ASN A 421 -22.53 24.44 -3.05
CA ASN A 421 -22.99 23.55 -4.13
C ASN A 421 -22.58 22.09 -3.92
N ILE A 422 -21.51 21.81 -3.17
CA ILE A 422 -21.14 20.47 -2.70
C ILE A 422 -22.14 20.02 -1.61
N GLU A 423 -22.51 20.92 -0.71
CA GLU A 423 -23.56 20.69 0.30
C GLU A 423 -24.95 20.47 -0.35
N LYS A 424 -25.34 21.28 -1.33
CA LYS A 424 -26.60 21.16 -2.10
C LYS A 424 -26.64 19.96 -3.06
N LYS A 425 -25.48 19.40 -3.44
CA LYS A 425 -25.39 18.15 -4.24
C LYS A 425 -25.55 16.88 -3.41
N ARG A 426 -25.53 16.97 -2.08
CA ARG A 426 -26.13 15.93 -1.23
C ARG A 426 -27.64 15.97 -1.49
N PRO A 427 -28.28 14.89 -1.97
CA PRO A 427 -29.61 15.00 -2.60
C PRO A 427 -30.72 15.38 -1.60
N VAL A 428 -31.31 16.56 -1.78
CA VAL A 428 -32.43 17.08 -0.99
C VAL A 428 -33.73 17.03 -1.82
N ASP A 429 -34.42 15.89 -1.77
CA ASP A 429 -35.63 15.63 -2.59
C ASP A 429 -36.93 15.83 -1.78
N LYS A 430 -37.42 17.07 -1.76
CA LYS A 430 -38.44 17.56 -0.82
C LYS A 430 -39.86 17.01 -1.02
N LYS A 431 -40.17 16.25 -2.09
CA LYS A 431 -41.54 15.75 -2.34
C LYS A 431 -41.84 14.34 -1.86
N LYS A 432 -40.85 13.58 -1.38
CA LYS A 432 -41.11 12.37 -0.57
C LYS A 432 -41.29 12.66 0.93
N GLN A 433 -41.20 13.93 1.33
CA GLN A 433 -41.01 14.38 2.72
C GLN A 433 -42.22 14.17 3.67
N ALA A 434 -43.29 13.49 3.25
CA ALA A 434 -44.32 12.96 4.14
C ALA A 434 -44.17 11.44 4.41
N VAL A 435 -43.86 10.65 3.38
CA VAL A 435 -43.76 9.18 3.46
C VAL A 435 -42.35 8.72 3.86
N ILE A 436 -41.31 9.45 3.43
CA ILE A 436 -39.91 9.09 3.73
C ILE A 436 -39.49 9.42 5.17
N ILE A 437 -40.21 10.29 5.89
CA ILE A 437 -39.93 10.61 7.30
C ILE A 437 -40.07 9.34 8.17
N ALA A 438 -41.00 8.44 7.85
CA ALA A 438 -41.14 7.15 8.54
C ALA A 438 -39.98 6.17 8.26
N SER A 439 -39.38 6.21 7.06
CA SER A 439 -38.40 5.20 6.62
C SER A 439 -36.93 5.62 6.75
N SER A 440 -36.61 6.91 6.63
CA SER A 440 -35.22 7.36 6.42
C SER A 440 -34.48 7.82 7.68
N VAL A 441 -35.14 7.89 8.84
CA VAL A 441 -34.45 7.99 10.15
C VAL A 441 -33.56 6.77 10.43
N ILE A 442 -33.88 5.63 9.79
CA ILE A 442 -33.38 4.31 10.13
C ILE A 442 -32.01 4.00 9.47
N LEU A 443 -31.64 4.68 8.37
CA LEU A 443 -30.51 4.23 7.53
C LEU A 443 -29.14 4.89 7.80
N VAL A 444 -29.07 5.94 8.64
CA VAL A 444 -27.84 6.76 8.80
C VAL A 444 -27.04 6.40 10.06
N LEU A 445 -27.67 5.84 11.10
CA LEU A 445 -27.01 5.43 12.35
C LEU A 445 -26.51 3.97 12.35
N GLY A 446 -26.75 3.22 11.28
CA GLY A 446 -26.54 1.77 11.24
C GLY A 446 -27.58 0.98 12.07
N LEU A 447 -28.15 1.55 13.14
CA LEU A 447 -29.26 0.97 13.91
C LEU A 447 -30.57 0.92 13.10
N LEU A 448 -30.93 -0.29 12.66
CA LEU A 448 -32.29 -0.59 12.22
C LEU A 448 -33.15 -0.96 13.44
N ILE A 449 -34.42 -0.53 13.51
CA ILE A 449 -35.39 -1.14 14.41
C ILE A 449 -35.92 -2.40 13.73
N GLY A 450 -36.02 -3.50 14.47
CA GLY A 450 -36.61 -4.76 14.00
C GLY A 450 -37.50 -5.39 15.06
N THR A 451 -38.18 -6.46 14.68
CA THR A 451 -39.05 -7.25 15.57
C THR A 451 -38.71 -8.73 15.41
N LEU A 452 -38.58 -9.45 16.52
CA LEU A 452 -38.40 -10.89 16.53
C LEU A 452 -39.76 -11.62 16.33
N VAL A 453 -39.71 -12.93 16.06
CA VAL A 453 -40.90 -13.74 15.73
C VAL A 453 -41.88 -13.88 16.92
N ASP A 454 -41.39 -13.66 18.13
CA ASP A 454 -42.16 -13.59 19.38
C ASP A 454 -42.77 -12.20 19.65
N GLY A 455 -42.51 -11.21 18.79
CA GLY A 455 -42.97 -9.83 18.95
C GLY A 455 -41.99 -8.89 19.66
N GLN A 456 -40.81 -9.35 20.09
CA GLN A 456 -39.86 -8.47 20.79
C GLN A 456 -39.21 -7.44 19.85
N GLU A 457 -39.28 -6.15 20.19
CA GLU A 457 -38.55 -5.08 19.50
C GLU A 457 -37.04 -5.10 19.80
N ILE A 458 -36.23 -4.89 18.76
CA ILE A 458 -34.77 -4.97 18.79
C ILE A 458 -34.10 -3.82 18.02
N ALA A 459 -32.87 -3.46 18.43
CA ALA A 459 -32.03 -2.47 17.77
C ALA A 459 -30.84 -3.14 17.08
N VAL A 460 -30.72 -3.02 15.75
CA VAL A 460 -29.76 -3.76 14.91
C VAL A 460 -28.69 -2.81 14.34
N LYS A 461 -27.59 -2.60 15.06
CA LYS A 461 -26.42 -1.78 14.65
C LYS A 461 -25.64 -2.48 13.54
N ARG A 462 -25.92 -2.13 12.28
CA ARG A 462 -25.16 -2.55 11.10
C ARG A 462 -23.90 -1.70 10.93
N LEU A 463 -22.73 -2.34 10.87
CA LEU A 463 -21.43 -1.67 10.72
C LEU A 463 -21.06 -1.47 9.25
N SER A 464 -20.25 -0.44 8.98
CA SER A 464 -19.84 -0.08 7.61
C SER A 464 -18.98 -1.16 6.94
N LYS A 465 -19.13 -1.29 5.62
CA LYS A 465 -18.28 -2.15 4.78
C LYS A 465 -16.87 -1.60 4.56
N SER A 466 -16.68 -0.28 4.70
CA SER A 466 -15.46 0.43 4.28
C SER A 466 -14.40 0.60 5.38
N SER A 467 -14.63 0.14 6.60
CA SER A 467 -13.70 0.30 7.72
C SER A 467 -13.08 -1.03 8.17
N GLY A 468 -11.78 -1.22 7.90
CA GLY A 468 -11.02 -2.35 8.46
C GLY A 468 -11.03 -2.37 10.00
N GLN A 469 -11.04 -1.19 10.61
CA GLN A 469 -11.19 -0.96 12.06
C GLN A 469 -12.49 -1.57 12.64
N GLY A 470 -13.59 -1.57 11.88
CA GLY A 470 -14.89 -2.05 12.34
C GLY A 470 -14.95 -3.56 12.62
N MET A 471 -13.99 -4.35 12.12
CA MET A 471 -13.91 -5.78 12.44
C MET A 471 -13.38 -6.03 13.86
N ASP A 472 -12.44 -5.24 14.35
CA ASP A 472 -11.88 -5.43 15.69
C ASP A 472 -12.74 -4.74 16.76
N GLU A 473 -13.39 -3.62 16.42
CA GLU A 473 -14.43 -3.01 17.26
C GLU A 473 -15.62 -3.97 17.43
N PHE A 474 -16.11 -4.59 16.34
CA PHE A 474 -17.15 -5.62 16.40
C PHE A 474 -16.77 -6.79 17.31
N LYS A 475 -15.54 -7.31 17.20
CA LYS A 475 -15.04 -8.38 18.09
C LYS A 475 -15.00 -7.94 19.54
N ASN A 476 -14.47 -6.75 19.84
CA ASN A 476 -14.40 -6.23 21.21
C ASN A 476 -15.81 -6.12 21.79
N GLU A 477 -16.72 -5.48 21.06
CA GLU A 477 -18.09 -5.27 21.49
C GLU A 477 -18.81 -6.60 21.78
N VAL A 478 -18.78 -7.57 20.86
CA VAL A 478 -19.33 -8.93 21.10
C VAL A 478 -18.67 -9.62 22.30
N MET A 479 -17.34 -9.62 22.40
CA MET A 479 -16.61 -10.34 23.45
C MET A 479 -16.74 -9.73 24.85
N LEU A 480 -17.01 -8.43 24.93
CA LEU A 480 -17.20 -7.67 26.17
C LEU A 480 -18.66 -7.73 26.62
N ILE A 481 -19.57 -7.21 25.79
CA ILE A 481 -20.94 -6.93 26.22
C ILE A 481 -21.73 -8.20 26.50
N ALA A 482 -21.42 -9.31 25.81
CA ALA A 482 -22.02 -10.63 26.09
C ALA A 482 -21.65 -11.21 27.47
N LYS A 483 -20.65 -10.63 28.16
CA LYS A 483 -20.23 -10.99 29.53
C LYS A 483 -20.68 -9.97 30.58
N LEU A 484 -21.30 -8.86 30.16
CA LEU A 484 -21.71 -7.76 31.03
C LEU A 484 -23.23 -7.76 31.17
N GLN A 485 -23.72 -7.76 32.41
CA GLN A 485 -25.15 -7.73 32.73
C GLN A 485 -25.38 -6.82 33.92
N HIS A 486 -25.82 -5.59 33.66
CA HIS A 486 -26.15 -4.60 34.66
C HIS A 486 -27.25 -3.66 34.17
N ARG A 487 -28.11 -3.17 35.07
CA ARG A 487 -29.31 -2.39 34.71
C ARG A 487 -29.02 -1.09 33.95
N ASN A 488 -27.82 -0.53 34.11
CA ASN A 488 -27.37 0.70 33.45
C ASN A 488 -26.36 0.44 32.30
N LEU A 489 -26.33 -0.75 31.71
CA LEU A 489 -25.62 -1.06 30.46
C LEU A 489 -26.62 -1.61 29.44
N VAL A 490 -26.45 -1.30 28.14
CA VAL A 490 -27.35 -1.82 27.09
C VAL A 490 -27.08 -3.31 26.86
N LYS A 491 -28.13 -4.14 26.88
CA LYS A 491 -28.05 -5.57 26.64
C LYS A 491 -27.94 -5.89 25.14
N LEU A 492 -26.86 -6.57 24.74
CA LEU A 492 -26.80 -7.27 23.46
C LEU A 492 -27.63 -8.57 23.55
N LEU A 493 -28.51 -8.78 22.57
CA LEU A 493 -29.35 -9.97 22.40
C LEU A 493 -28.72 -10.97 21.41
N GLY A 494 -27.92 -10.49 20.45
CA GLY A 494 -27.21 -11.34 19.50
C GLY A 494 -26.35 -10.58 18.51
N PHE A 495 -25.80 -11.29 17.52
CA PHE A 495 -25.09 -10.68 16.39
C PHE A 495 -25.24 -11.54 15.13
N CYS A 496 -25.05 -10.93 13.96
CA CYS A 496 -25.08 -11.60 12.67
C CYS A 496 -23.87 -11.20 11.83
N ILE A 497 -23.27 -12.17 11.14
CA ILE A 497 -22.19 -11.98 10.16
C ILE A 497 -22.60 -12.73 8.89
N HIS A 498 -22.84 -12.02 7.79
CA HIS A 498 -23.19 -12.64 6.51
C HIS A 498 -22.54 -11.88 5.35
N LYS A 499 -21.59 -12.54 4.67
CA LYS A 499 -20.69 -11.88 3.69
C LYS A 499 -20.03 -10.67 4.36
N ASP A 500 -20.11 -9.49 3.76
CA ASP A 500 -19.55 -8.26 4.35
C ASP A 500 -20.41 -7.66 5.49
N GLU A 501 -21.67 -8.07 5.60
CA GLU A 501 -22.61 -7.50 6.57
C GLU A 501 -22.27 -7.98 7.98
N LYS A 502 -22.11 -7.02 8.90
CA LYS A 502 -21.82 -7.24 10.32
C LYS A 502 -22.84 -6.45 11.11
N MET A 503 -23.65 -7.13 11.91
CA MET A 503 -24.79 -6.55 12.62
C MET A 503 -24.77 -6.99 14.08
N LEU A 504 -24.93 -6.02 14.99
CA LEU A 504 -25.05 -6.24 16.43
C LEU A 504 -26.50 -5.97 16.84
N ILE A 505 -27.12 -6.89 17.57
CA ILE A 505 -28.54 -6.85 17.92
C ILE A 505 -28.65 -6.60 19.42
N TYR A 506 -29.24 -5.48 19.82
CA TYR A 506 -29.46 -5.06 21.20
C TYR A 506 -30.96 -5.01 21.54
N GLU A 507 -31.26 -4.87 22.82
CA GLU A 507 -32.57 -4.36 23.25
C GLU A 507 -32.86 -3.00 22.61
N TYR A 508 -34.12 -2.75 22.23
CA TYR A 508 -34.52 -1.46 21.69
C TYR A 508 -34.61 -0.41 22.81
N MET A 509 -34.13 0.81 22.53
CA MET A 509 -34.02 1.92 23.47
C MET A 509 -34.86 3.12 22.97
N PRO A 510 -36.16 3.15 23.30
CA PRO A 510 -37.15 3.99 22.60
C PRO A 510 -36.94 5.49 22.76
N ASN A 511 -36.37 5.96 23.88
CA ASN A 511 -36.08 7.38 24.09
C ASN A 511 -34.76 7.86 23.43
N LYS A 512 -34.03 6.95 22.76
CA LYS A 512 -32.79 7.20 22.00
C LYS A 512 -31.62 7.66 22.90
N SER A 513 -30.65 8.37 22.35
CA SER A 513 -29.49 8.90 23.09
C SER A 513 -29.86 10.13 23.93
N LEU A 514 -29.17 10.30 25.06
CA LEU A 514 -29.28 11.46 25.94
C LEU A 514 -29.00 12.77 25.20
N ASP A 515 -28.02 12.80 24.30
CA ASP A 515 -27.71 13.98 23.49
C ASP A 515 -28.82 14.39 22.52
N SER A 516 -29.74 13.48 22.17
CA SER A 516 -30.93 13.79 21.36
C SER A 516 -32.04 14.51 22.14
N ILE A 517 -31.96 14.51 23.48
CA ILE A 517 -32.94 15.15 24.38
C ILE A 517 -32.35 16.43 24.98
N ILE A 518 -31.13 16.35 25.52
CA ILE A 518 -30.61 17.40 26.40
C ILE A 518 -30.07 18.64 25.67
N PHE A 519 -29.73 18.52 24.39
CA PHE A 519 -29.29 19.64 23.53
C PHE A 519 -30.40 20.13 22.57
N ASP A 520 -31.63 19.63 22.72
CA ASP A 520 -32.79 20.05 21.93
C ASP A 520 -33.66 21.01 22.75
N LEU A 521 -33.82 22.25 22.27
CA LEU A 521 -34.52 23.34 22.99
C LEU A 521 -36.02 23.09 23.24
N THR A 522 -36.59 22.03 22.66
CA THR A 522 -37.97 21.59 22.89
C THR A 522 -38.00 20.36 23.80
N ARG A 523 -37.09 19.41 23.60
CA ARG A 523 -37.05 18.13 24.35
C ARG A 523 -36.28 18.22 25.67
N ASN A 524 -35.38 19.20 25.89
CA ASN A 524 -34.62 19.32 27.13
C ASN A 524 -35.51 19.49 28.38
N LYS A 525 -36.69 20.09 28.19
CA LYS A 525 -37.76 20.23 29.20
C LYS A 525 -38.38 18.89 29.67
N LEU A 526 -38.17 17.80 28.92
CA LEU A 526 -38.54 16.46 29.37
C LEU A 526 -37.60 15.95 30.48
N LEU A 527 -36.36 16.47 30.52
CA LEU A 527 -35.37 16.20 31.54
C LEU A 527 -35.35 17.35 32.55
N ASP A 528 -36.34 17.36 33.43
CA ASP A 528 -36.27 18.09 34.69
C ASP A 528 -35.06 17.64 35.54
N TRP A 529 -34.78 18.38 36.61
CA TRP A 529 -33.61 18.10 37.43
C TRP A 529 -33.64 16.69 38.04
N SER A 530 -34.80 16.21 38.50
CA SER A 530 -34.95 14.86 39.09
C SER A 530 -34.52 13.76 38.10
N ARG A 531 -34.92 13.89 36.83
CA ARG A 531 -34.47 13.00 35.75
C ARG A 531 -32.99 13.16 35.44
N ARG A 532 -32.45 14.39 35.43
CA ARG A 532 -31.01 14.63 35.20
C ARG A 532 -30.13 14.03 36.30
N ILE A 533 -30.46 14.19 37.58
CA ILE A 533 -29.70 13.59 38.69
C ILE A 533 -29.80 12.05 38.70
N HIS A 534 -30.99 11.49 38.40
CA HIS A 534 -31.15 10.04 38.22
C HIS A 534 -30.30 9.49 37.07
N ILE A 535 -30.22 10.22 35.95
CA ILE A 535 -29.36 9.90 34.81
C ILE A 535 -27.88 9.96 35.19
N ILE A 536 -27.42 11.02 35.84
CA ILE A 536 -26.03 11.16 36.35
C ILE A 536 -25.68 9.97 37.27
N GLY A 537 -26.55 9.67 38.25
CA GLY A 537 -26.35 8.56 39.18
C GLY A 537 -26.39 7.19 38.50
N GLY A 538 -27.21 7.00 37.48
CA GLY A 538 -27.30 5.75 36.71
C GLY A 538 -26.07 5.50 35.84
N ILE A 539 -25.53 6.53 35.20
CA ILE A 539 -24.24 6.45 34.48
C ILE A 539 -23.11 6.13 35.47
N ALA A 540 -23.08 6.80 36.64
CA ALA A 540 -22.07 6.54 37.67
C ALA A 540 -22.11 5.09 38.17
N ARG A 541 -23.31 4.54 38.47
CA ARG A 541 -23.50 3.13 38.81
C ARG A 541 -23.06 2.18 37.69
N GLY A 542 -23.34 2.52 36.43
CA GLY A 542 -22.87 1.76 35.26
C GLY A 542 -21.35 1.69 35.17
N LEU A 543 -20.64 2.79 35.47
CA LEU A 543 -19.17 2.84 35.48
C LEU A 543 -18.55 2.13 36.70
N VAL A 544 -19.16 2.21 37.88
CA VAL A 544 -18.74 1.41 39.06
C VAL A 544 -18.73 -0.08 38.73
N TYR A 545 -19.77 -0.56 38.04
CA TYR A 545 -19.82 -1.95 37.58
C TYR A 545 -18.70 -2.28 36.60
N LEU A 546 -18.38 -1.42 35.63
CA LEU A 546 -17.27 -1.66 34.69
C LEU A 546 -15.89 -1.61 35.36
N HIS A 547 -15.68 -0.73 36.34
CA HIS A 547 -14.38 -0.50 36.98
C HIS A 547 -14.08 -1.45 38.15
N HIS A 548 -15.11 -1.87 38.88
CA HIS A 548 -14.98 -2.57 40.18
C HIS A 548 -15.86 -3.82 40.31
N ASP A 549 -17.18 -3.73 40.07
CA ASP A 549 -18.11 -4.81 40.50
C ASP A 549 -18.24 -5.95 39.47
N SER A 550 -17.83 -5.74 38.22
CA SER A 550 -17.80 -6.78 37.20
C SER A 550 -16.53 -7.64 37.28
N ARG A 551 -16.64 -8.90 36.86
CA ARG A 551 -15.59 -9.94 36.99
C ARG A 551 -14.29 -9.65 36.21
N LEU A 552 -14.27 -8.63 35.37
CA LEU A 552 -13.09 -8.15 34.65
C LEU A 552 -13.10 -6.62 34.69
N ARG A 553 -12.03 -5.99 35.17
CA ARG A 553 -11.90 -4.52 35.12
C ARG A 553 -11.91 -4.07 33.66
N ILE A 554 -12.87 -3.24 33.29
CA ILE A 554 -13.09 -2.77 31.92
C ILE A 554 -13.07 -1.25 31.89
N ILE A 555 -12.27 -0.69 30.98
CA ILE A 555 -12.21 0.76 30.71
C ILE A 555 -12.91 1.01 29.36
N HIS A 556 -13.84 1.97 29.34
CA HIS A 556 -14.73 2.20 28.21
C HIS A 556 -14.13 3.14 27.14
N ARG A 557 -13.36 4.15 27.56
CA ARG A 557 -12.59 5.10 26.71
C ARG A 557 -13.39 6.01 25.79
N ASP A 558 -14.73 5.98 25.84
CA ASP A 558 -15.60 6.80 24.98
C ASP A 558 -16.94 7.14 25.65
N ILE A 559 -16.90 7.54 26.93
CA ILE A 559 -18.08 7.99 27.67
C ILE A 559 -18.44 9.41 27.23
N LYS A 560 -19.65 9.56 26.68
CA LYS A 560 -20.19 10.82 26.12
C LYS A 560 -21.71 10.76 25.99
N ALA A 561 -22.37 11.90 25.85
CA ALA A 561 -23.84 11.99 25.84
C ALA A 561 -24.53 11.18 24.73
N SER A 562 -23.87 10.97 23.58
CA SER A 562 -24.44 10.15 22.49
C SER A 562 -24.32 8.63 22.70
N ASN A 563 -23.47 8.17 23.62
CA ASN A 563 -23.31 6.75 23.97
C ASN A 563 -24.16 6.34 25.20
N ILE A 564 -24.90 7.28 25.81
CA ILE A 564 -25.90 6.98 26.85
C ILE A 564 -27.27 6.89 26.20
N LEU A 565 -27.88 5.71 26.19
CA LEU A 565 -29.24 5.48 25.68
C LEU A 565 -30.26 5.48 26.83
N LEU A 566 -31.52 5.79 26.51
CA LEU A 566 -32.62 5.93 27.48
C LEU A 566 -33.76 4.95 27.17
N ASP A 567 -34.21 4.20 28.18
CA ASP A 567 -35.36 3.29 28.08
C ASP A 567 -36.71 4.04 28.23
N ASN A 568 -37.83 3.32 28.25
CA ASN A 568 -39.17 3.91 28.34
C ASN A 568 -39.31 4.85 29.56
N GLU A 569 -38.74 4.43 30.68
CA GLU A 569 -38.78 5.12 31.97
C GLU A 569 -37.64 6.14 32.15
N LEU A 570 -36.90 6.45 31.08
CA LEU A 570 -35.77 7.38 31.03
C LEU A 570 -34.56 6.99 31.92
N ASN A 571 -34.37 5.69 32.22
CA ASN A 571 -33.14 5.23 32.86
C ASN A 571 -31.97 5.24 31.86
N PRO A 572 -30.75 5.64 32.27
CA PRO A 572 -29.58 5.61 31.41
C PRO A 572 -29.03 4.19 31.28
N LYS A 573 -28.61 3.83 30.06
CA LYS A 573 -27.80 2.65 29.76
C LYS A 573 -26.60 3.03 28.89
N ILE A 574 -25.40 2.66 29.35
CA ILE A 574 -24.14 2.89 28.62
C ILE A 574 -24.02 1.92 27.44
N SER A 575 -23.52 2.39 26.29
CA SER A 575 -23.42 1.65 25.03
C SER A 575 -22.14 1.99 24.23
N ASP A 576 -21.94 1.25 23.13
CA ASP A 576 -20.79 1.32 22.20
C ASP A 576 -19.43 0.86 22.77
N PHE A 577 -19.33 -0.44 23.02
CA PHE A 577 -18.15 -1.06 23.64
C PHE A 577 -17.00 -1.33 22.66
N GLY A 578 -17.05 -0.85 21.40
CA GLY A 578 -16.06 -1.17 20.36
C GLY A 578 -14.62 -0.77 20.72
N LEU A 579 -14.45 0.33 21.46
CA LEU A 579 -13.14 0.86 21.90
C LEU A 579 -12.68 0.37 23.28
N ALA A 580 -13.53 -0.36 24.01
CA ALA A 580 -13.29 -0.74 25.39
C ALA A 580 -12.20 -1.84 25.53
N ARG A 581 -11.64 -1.97 26.74
CA ARG A 581 -10.49 -2.85 27.04
C ARG A 581 -10.66 -3.59 28.37
N MET A 582 -10.30 -4.89 28.39
CA MET A 582 -10.25 -5.73 29.60
C MET A 582 -8.86 -5.68 30.25
N PHE A 583 -8.83 -5.76 31.58
CA PHE A 583 -7.63 -5.94 32.40
C PHE A 583 -7.75 -7.21 33.24
N GLY A 584 -6.60 -7.79 33.60
CA GLY A 584 -6.52 -8.99 34.45
C GLY A 584 -5.46 -8.82 35.54
N GLY A 585 -5.74 -9.37 36.73
CA GLY A 585 -4.88 -9.20 37.90
C GLY A 585 -4.81 -7.74 38.38
N ASP A 586 -3.68 -7.37 38.97
CA ASP A 586 -3.49 -6.09 39.66
C ASP A 586 -3.29 -4.88 38.71
N GLN A 587 -3.27 -5.11 37.39
CA GLN A 587 -3.06 -4.06 36.39
C GLN A 587 -4.21 -3.02 36.41
N ALA A 588 -3.87 -1.77 36.74
CA ALA A 588 -4.81 -0.66 36.85
C ALA A 588 -4.80 0.29 35.62
N GLU A 589 -3.70 0.32 34.88
CA GLU A 589 -3.41 1.29 33.82
C GLU A 589 -2.70 0.58 32.65
N ALA A 590 -2.86 1.09 31.42
CA ALA A 590 -2.10 0.63 30.27
C ALA A 590 -1.82 1.75 29.25
N ASN A 591 -0.80 1.53 28.43
CA ASN A 591 -0.32 2.48 27.43
C ASN A 591 -0.77 2.02 26.04
N THR A 592 -1.03 2.96 25.12
CA THR A 592 -1.28 2.59 23.72
C THR A 592 -0.81 3.66 22.74
N ASN A 593 0.01 3.23 21.77
CA ASN A 593 0.48 4.04 20.64
C ASN A 593 -0.66 4.39 19.64
N ARG A 594 -1.92 4.16 20.00
CA ARG A 594 -3.12 4.44 19.21
C ARG A 594 -4.21 5.04 20.10
N VAL A 595 -4.18 6.37 20.22
CA VAL A 595 -5.24 7.17 20.86
C VAL A 595 -6.50 7.08 20.00
N VAL A 596 -7.62 6.65 20.59
CA VAL A 596 -8.95 6.56 19.97
C VAL A 596 -10.03 6.76 21.04
N GLY A 597 -10.88 7.75 20.82
CA GLY A 597 -11.96 8.20 21.71
C GLY A 597 -12.47 9.58 21.24
N THR A 598 -13.56 10.08 21.81
CA THR A 598 -14.14 11.36 21.37
C THR A 598 -13.41 12.57 21.95
N TYR A 599 -12.80 13.37 21.07
CA TYR A 599 -12.13 14.64 21.43
C TYR A 599 -13.09 15.59 22.17
N GLY A 600 -12.62 16.14 23.29
CA GLY A 600 -13.42 16.90 24.26
C GLY A 600 -13.84 16.10 25.50
N TYR A 601 -13.86 14.76 25.43
CA TYR A 601 -14.11 13.88 26.59
C TYR A 601 -12.86 13.11 27.04
N MET A 602 -11.88 12.90 26.15
CA MET A 602 -10.60 12.27 26.50
C MET A 602 -9.83 13.09 27.53
N SER A 603 -9.25 12.41 28.52
CA SER A 603 -8.40 13.02 29.55
C SER A 603 -7.01 13.41 29.03
N PRO A 604 -6.30 14.37 29.67
CA PRO A 604 -5.01 14.87 29.18
C PRO A 604 -3.95 13.77 28.99
N GLU A 605 -3.77 12.90 29.98
CA GLU A 605 -2.79 11.79 29.93
C GLU A 605 -3.10 10.77 28.83
N TYR A 606 -4.38 10.63 28.47
CA TYR A 606 -4.80 9.74 27.39
C TYR A 606 -4.69 10.39 26.01
N ALA A 607 -4.98 11.69 25.91
CA ALA A 607 -4.89 12.44 24.67
C ALA A 607 -3.44 12.76 24.25
N LEU A 608 -2.52 12.91 25.21
CA LEU A 608 -1.11 13.27 24.98
C LEU A 608 -0.22 12.02 24.89
N ASP A 609 -0.23 11.19 25.94
CA ASP A 609 0.74 10.09 26.10
C ASP A 609 0.17 8.70 25.73
N GLY A 610 -1.13 8.63 25.45
CA GLY A 610 -1.85 7.37 25.19
C GLY A 610 -2.00 6.48 26.43
N HIS A 611 -1.79 7.03 27.64
CA HIS A 611 -1.98 6.35 28.92
C HIS A 611 -3.47 6.34 29.29
N PHE A 612 -4.05 5.17 29.55
CA PHE A 612 -5.45 5.06 29.98
C PHE A 612 -5.62 4.17 31.21
N SER A 613 -6.40 4.66 32.17
CA SER A 613 -6.81 3.95 33.37
C SER A 613 -8.28 4.23 33.68
N VAL A 614 -8.81 3.65 34.77
CA VAL A 614 -10.17 3.97 35.23
C VAL A 614 -10.37 5.47 35.47
N LYS A 615 -9.29 6.22 35.76
CA LYS A 615 -9.30 7.68 35.94
C LYS A 615 -9.53 8.47 34.63
N SER A 616 -9.39 7.84 33.47
CA SER A 616 -9.67 8.44 32.15
C SER A 616 -11.17 8.40 31.83
N ASP A 617 -11.85 7.31 32.21
CA ASP A 617 -13.32 7.23 32.19
C ASP A 617 -13.94 8.19 33.24
N VAL A 618 -13.33 8.34 34.43
CA VAL A 618 -13.76 9.33 35.45
C VAL A 618 -13.73 10.75 34.87
N PHE A 619 -12.67 11.14 34.17
CA PHE A 619 -12.59 12.44 33.50
C PHE A 619 -13.71 12.61 32.46
N SER A 620 -13.91 11.60 31.61
CA SER A 620 -14.97 11.58 30.59
C SER A 620 -16.37 11.74 31.22
N PHE A 621 -16.62 11.10 32.37
CA PHE A 621 -17.82 11.28 33.17
C PHE A 621 -17.95 12.71 33.72
N GLY A 622 -16.86 13.30 34.24
CA GLY A 622 -16.84 14.69 34.70
C GLY A 622 -17.26 15.70 33.62
N VAL A 623 -16.74 15.54 32.39
CA VAL A 623 -17.16 16.33 31.22
C VAL A 623 -18.66 16.17 30.97
N LEU A 624 -19.16 14.92 30.98
CA LEU A 624 -20.56 14.60 30.72
C LEU A 624 -21.51 15.19 31.77
N VAL A 625 -21.13 15.23 33.05
CA VAL A 625 -21.95 15.88 34.09
C VAL A 625 -22.07 17.39 33.86
N LEU A 626 -21.01 18.07 33.42
CA LEU A 626 -21.06 19.50 33.09
C LEU A 626 -21.99 19.77 31.89
N GLU A 627 -22.01 18.89 30.88
CA GLU A 627 -22.98 18.97 29.77
C GLU A 627 -24.43 18.77 30.25
N ILE A 628 -24.66 17.82 31.16
CA ILE A 628 -26.00 17.52 31.69
C ILE A 628 -26.54 18.68 32.54
N VAL A 629 -25.72 19.26 33.40
CA VAL A 629 -26.11 20.39 34.26
C VAL A 629 -26.39 21.66 33.45
N SER A 630 -25.56 21.94 32.44
CA SER A 630 -25.61 23.20 31.70
C SER A 630 -26.56 23.21 30.49
N GLY A 631 -26.96 22.04 29.98
CA GLY A 631 -27.65 21.92 28.69
C GLY A 631 -26.79 22.31 27.48
N LYS A 632 -25.49 22.56 27.68
CA LYS A 632 -24.56 23.10 26.68
C LYS A 632 -23.54 22.03 26.29
N LYS A 633 -23.28 21.87 24.99
CA LYS A 633 -22.38 20.84 24.44
C LYS A 633 -20.93 21.32 24.50
N ASN A 634 -20.04 20.58 25.16
CA ASN A 634 -18.64 20.97 25.37
C ASN A 634 -17.90 21.14 24.04
N ARG A 635 -18.14 20.23 23.09
CA ARG A 635 -17.57 20.34 21.73
C ARG A 635 -18.31 21.41 20.93
N GLY A 636 -17.69 22.58 20.79
CA GLY A 636 -18.23 23.74 20.08
C GLY A 636 -18.67 24.87 21.00
N PHE A 637 -18.63 24.69 22.32
CA PHE A 637 -18.75 25.79 23.26
C PHE A 637 -17.55 26.74 23.13
N CYS A 638 -17.83 28.03 22.99
CA CYS A 638 -16.85 29.10 23.02
C CYS A 638 -17.47 30.27 23.79
N HIS A 639 -16.84 30.67 24.90
CA HIS A 639 -17.27 31.87 25.63
C HIS A 639 -16.95 33.13 24.81
N PRO A 640 -17.91 34.06 24.60
CA PRO A 640 -17.76 35.20 23.68
C PRO A 640 -16.44 35.97 23.82
N ASP A 641 -16.00 36.22 25.05
CA ASP A 641 -14.86 37.10 25.34
C ASP A 641 -13.51 36.39 25.57
N GLN A 642 -13.46 35.04 25.63
CA GLN A 642 -12.30 34.33 26.18
C GLN A 642 -11.84 33.02 25.50
N ASN A 643 -12.47 32.55 24.42
CA ASN A 643 -12.05 31.33 23.69
C ASN A 643 -11.96 30.04 24.54
N LEU A 644 -12.70 29.95 25.66
CA LEU A 644 -12.69 28.79 26.56
C LEU A 644 -13.77 27.77 26.18
N ASN A 645 -13.44 26.48 26.37
CA ASN A 645 -14.38 25.36 26.33
C ASN A 645 -15.26 25.32 27.61
N LEU A 646 -16.20 24.38 27.68
CA LEU A 646 -17.16 24.30 28.80
C LEU A 646 -16.47 24.05 30.15
N LEU A 647 -15.37 23.29 30.18
CA LEU A 647 -14.58 23.05 31.39
C LEU A 647 -13.89 24.32 31.88
N GLY A 648 -13.26 25.09 30.98
CA GLY A 648 -12.63 26.37 31.31
C GLY A 648 -13.64 27.40 31.80
N HIS A 649 -14.83 27.44 31.20
CA HIS A 649 -15.93 28.30 31.66
C HIS A 649 -16.46 27.87 33.04
N ALA A 650 -16.75 26.59 33.26
CA ALA A 650 -17.17 26.07 34.56
C ALA A 650 -16.14 26.34 35.67
N TRP A 651 -14.84 26.22 35.36
CA TRP A 651 -13.74 26.55 36.28
C TRP A 651 -13.69 28.05 36.63
N ILE A 652 -13.92 28.93 35.66
CA ILE A 652 -13.98 30.38 35.91
C ILE A 652 -15.20 30.74 36.78
N LEU A 653 -16.37 30.14 36.54
CA LEU A 653 -17.55 30.37 37.38
C LEU A 653 -17.34 29.85 38.81
N TRP A 654 -16.73 28.67 38.96
CA TRP A 654 -16.35 28.12 40.27
C TRP A 654 -15.38 29.02 41.03
N THR A 655 -14.29 29.46 40.38
CA THR A 655 -13.26 30.31 41.01
C THR A 655 -13.72 31.75 41.25
N LYS A 656 -14.74 32.24 40.54
CA LYS A 656 -15.44 33.51 40.83
C LYS A 656 -16.50 33.40 41.93
N GLY A 657 -16.84 32.19 42.38
CA GLY A 657 -17.90 31.95 43.36
C GLY A 657 -19.33 32.00 42.79
N THR A 658 -19.50 31.96 41.46
CA THR A 658 -20.82 31.94 40.80
C THR A 658 -21.08 30.67 39.96
N PRO A 659 -20.78 29.45 40.44
CA PRO A 659 -20.97 28.22 39.66
C PRO A 659 -22.43 27.93 39.26
N LEU A 660 -23.41 28.55 39.91
CA LEU A 660 -24.83 28.44 39.53
C LEU A 660 -25.15 29.11 38.18
N ASP A 661 -24.31 30.02 37.69
CA ASP A 661 -24.47 30.66 36.36
C ASP A 661 -24.28 29.65 35.20
N LEU A 662 -23.72 28.46 35.49
CA LEU A 662 -23.49 27.40 34.51
C LEU A 662 -24.79 26.71 34.06
N ILE A 663 -25.82 26.73 34.91
CA ILE A 663 -27.03 25.90 34.88
C ILE A 663 -27.85 26.15 33.60
N ASP A 664 -28.55 25.10 33.13
CA ASP A 664 -29.56 25.18 32.06
C ASP A 664 -30.74 26.06 32.51
N GLU A 665 -31.12 27.04 31.71
CA GLU A 665 -32.17 28.03 32.01
C GLU A 665 -33.52 27.37 32.35
N CYS A 666 -33.77 26.15 31.86
CA CYS A 666 -34.98 25.38 32.18
C CYS A 666 -34.98 24.68 33.55
N LEU A 667 -33.97 24.88 34.41
CA LEU A 667 -33.80 24.23 35.72
C LEU A 667 -33.80 25.21 36.90
N SER A 668 -34.28 26.44 36.72
CA SER A 668 -34.12 27.59 37.62
C SER A 668 -35.00 27.57 38.89
N ASP A 669 -34.97 26.47 39.66
CA ASP A 669 -35.61 26.36 40.99
C ASP A 669 -34.57 26.52 42.13
N SER A 670 -35.00 27.17 43.21
CA SER A 670 -34.22 27.43 44.41
C SER A 670 -33.83 26.14 45.15
N HIS A 671 -34.74 25.15 45.26
CA HIS A 671 -34.42 23.87 45.90
C HIS A 671 -33.45 23.01 45.08
N VAL A 672 -33.53 23.08 43.75
CA VAL A 672 -32.64 22.37 42.81
C VAL A 672 -31.18 22.84 42.93
N SER A 673 -30.96 24.11 43.27
CA SER A 673 -29.64 24.75 43.26
C SER A 673 -28.57 24.05 44.12
N VAL A 674 -28.94 23.42 45.24
CA VAL A 674 -27.99 22.74 46.15
C VAL A 674 -27.47 21.44 45.54
N GLU A 675 -28.36 20.62 44.98
CA GLU A 675 -27.99 19.36 44.32
C GLU A 675 -27.18 19.61 43.05
N VAL A 676 -27.54 20.66 42.29
CA VAL A 676 -26.79 21.06 41.09
C VAL A 676 -25.39 21.56 41.45
N LEU A 677 -25.25 22.41 42.46
CA LEU A 677 -23.95 22.87 42.95
C LEU A 677 -23.05 21.68 43.33
N ARG A 678 -23.62 20.68 44.01
CA ARG A 678 -22.92 19.45 44.37
C ARG A 678 -22.50 18.63 43.15
N CYS A 679 -23.33 18.58 42.11
CA CYS A 679 -22.96 17.92 40.84
C CYS A 679 -21.83 18.65 40.10
N ILE A 680 -21.84 19.99 40.07
CA ILE A 680 -20.74 20.79 39.48
C ILE A 680 -19.43 20.54 40.26
N HIS A 681 -19.50 20.51 41.60
CA HIS A 681 -18.35 20.23 42.47
C HIS A 681 -17.76 18.84 42.19
N VAL A 682 -18.60 17.79 42.17
CA VAL A 682 -18.16 16.42 41.85
C VAL A 682 -17.62 16.32 40.41
N ALA A 683 -18.23 17.01 39.45
CA ALA A 683 -17.75 17.04 38.07
C ALA A 683 -16.36 17.67 37.97
N LEU A 684 -16.12 18.82 38.62
CA LEU A 684 -14.81 19.47 38.65
C LEU A 684 -13.75 18.60 39.33
N LEU A 685 -14.10 17.86 40.40
CA LEU A 685 -13.21 16.85 41.00
C LEU A 685 -12.86 15.71 40.05
N CYS A 686 -13.78 15.30 39.18
CA CYS A 686 -13.53 14.27 38.17
C CYS A 686 -12.61 14.75 37.02
N VAL A 687 -12.56 16.05 36.76
CA VAL A 687 -11.97 16.65 35.55
C VAL A 687 -10.59 17.30 35.79
N GLN A 688 -10.02 17.11 36.99
CA GLN A 688 -8.71 17.62 37.40
C GLN A 688 -7.55 17.13 36.50
N GLN A 689 -6.54 17.98 36.30
CA GLN A 689 -5.39 17.71 35.42
C GLN A 689 -4.67 16.38 35.73
N ARG A 690 -4.43 16.05 37.01
CA ARG A 690 -3.68 14.87 37.46
C ARG A 690 -4.61 13.65 37.68
N PRO A 691 -4.37 12.47 37.08
CA PRO A 691 -5.20 11.27 37.26
C PRO A 691 -5.35 10.82 38.71
N GLU A 692 -4.30 10.94 39.51
CA GLU A 692 -4.27 10.57 40.93
C GLU A 692 -5.23 11.41 41.78
N ASP A 693 -5.40 12.70 41.46
CA ASP A 693 -6.27 13.64 42.18
C ASP A 693 -7.77 13.39 41.93
N ARG A 694 -8.13 12.70 40.85
CA ARG A 694 -9.52 12.37 40.50
C ARG A 694 -10.08 11.27 41.43
N PRO A 695 -11.35 11.30 41.86
CA PRO A 695 -11.96 10.23 42.65
C PRO A 695 -12.05 8.90 41.89
N THR A 696 -12.39 7.80 42.57
CA THR A 696 -12.88 6.57 41.91
C THR A 696 -14.38 6.70 41.63
N MET A 697 -14.92 5.94 40.68
CA MET A 697 -16.36 5.99 40.41
C MET A 697 -17.21 5.54 41.61
N SER A 698 -16.69 4.65 42.47
CA SER A 698 -17.37 4.25 43.71
C SER A 698 -17.42 5.41 44.71
N SER A 699 -16.33 6.19 44.82
CA SER A 699 -16.34 7.45 45.57
C SER A 699 -17.32 8.46 44.97
N VAL A 700 -17.38 8.59 43.64
CA VAL A 700 -18.31 9.51 42.95
C VAL A 700 -19.77 9.20 43.27
N VAL A 701 -20.18 7.92 43.26
CA VAL A 701 -21.55 7.52 43.64
C VAL A 701 -21.87 7.92 45.08
N VAL A 702 -20.94 7.73 46.02
CA VAL A 702 -21.11 8.16 47.43
C VAL A 702 -21.12 9.68 47.56
N MET A 703 -20.26 10.40 46.81
CA MET A 703 -20.21 11.86 46.83
C MET A 703 -21.51 12.49 46.33
N LEU A 704 -22.10 11.96 45.26
CA LEU A 704 -23.38 12.41 44.70
C LEU A 704 -24.57 12.11 45.63
N GLY A 705 -24.54 10.99 46.36
CA GLY A 705 -25.66 10.51 47.20
C GLY A 705 -25.51 10.71 48.71
N SER A 706 -24.66 11.63 49.17
CA SER A 706 -24.49 11.95 50.60
C SER A 706 -24.46 13.46 50.82
N GLU A 707 -24.66 13.91 52.06
CA GLU A 707 -24.57 15.34 52.41
C GLU A 707 -23.14 15.77 52.82
N ASN A 708 -22.23 14.82 53.01
CA ASN A 708 -20.88 15.03 53.51
C ASN A 708 -20.10 16.14 52.77
N PRO A 709 -19.25 16.92 53.44
CA PRO A 709 -18.44 17.96 52.79
C PRO A 709 -17.46 17.35 51.77
N LEU A 710 -17.30 18.03 50.63
CA LEU A 710 -16.46 17.59 49.52
C LEU A 710 -15.13 18.36 49.48
N PRO A 711 -14.01 17.73 49.07
CA PRO A 711 -12.72 18.41 48.95
C PRO A 711 -12.74 19.47 47.84
N GLN A 712 -11.98 20.56 47.97
CA GLN A 712 -11.91 21.60 46.95
C GLN A 712 -11.24 21.08 45.66
N PRO A 713 -11.81 21.34 44.46
CA PRO A 713 -11.23 20.86 43.21
C PRO A 713 -10.00 21.68 42.80
N LYS A 714 -8.99 21.00 42.25
CA LYS A 714 -7.82 21.61 41.60
C LYS A 714 -8.14 21.94 40.14
N GLN A 715 -7.20 22.64 39.48
CA GLN A 715 -7.34 23.07 38.10
C GLN A 715 -7.64 21.90 37.13
N PRO A 716 -8.68 22.02 36.27
CA PRO A 716 -8.95 21.12 35.16
C PRO A 716 -7.84 21.04 34.11
N GLY A 717 -7.85 19.95 33.34
CA GLY A 717 -7.00 19.85 32.15
C GLY A 717 -7.47 20.74 30.99
N PHE A 718 -6.51 21.24 30.19
CA PHE A 718 -6.66 22.15 29.04
C PHE A 718 -7.14 23.58 29.38
N PHE A 719 -6.18 24.48 29.62
CA PHE A 719 -6.37 25.94 29.74
C PHE A 719 -5.27 26.70 28.98
N MET A 720 -5.62 27.73 28.18
CA MET A 720 -4.68 28.54 27.40
C MET A 720 -5.17 29.99 27.19
N GLY A 721 -4.26 30.97 27.14
CA GLY A 721 -4.56 32.35 26.67
C GLY A 721 -3.50 33.42 27.05
N LYS A 722 -3.08 34.25 26.07
CA LYS A 722 -2.31 35.52 26.19
C LYS A 722 -2.55 36.42 24.94
N ASN A 723 -2.10 37.69 24.98
CA ASN A 723 -2.54 38.79 24.08
C ASN A 723 -1.58 39.16 22.90
N PRO A 724 -2.05 39.88 21.84
CA PRO A 724 -1.32 40.27 20.57
C PRO A 724 -0.85 41.77 20.57
N PRO A 725 -0.48 42.50 19.45
CA PRO A 725 -0.46 42.31 17.96
C PRO A 725 0.92 42.69 17.28
N GLU A 726 1.22 43.15 16.03
CA GLU A 726 0.56 43.75 14.81
C GLU A 726 1.12 43.24 13.42
N GLN A 727 1.27 44.05 12.35
CA GLN A 727 1.43 43.61 10.91
C GLN A 727 2.15 44.55 9.87
N GLY A 728 2.58 43.97 8.71
CA GLY A 728 2.81 44.58 7.35
C GLY A 728 3.81 43.77 6.45
N SER A 729 3.87 43.60 5.09
CA SER A 729 3.21 44.06 3.80
C SER A 729 3.92 45.18 2.99
N SER A 730 4.11 45.23 1.64
CA SER A 730 4.01 44.35 0.42
C SER A 730 4.66 45.13 -0.81
N SER A 731 4.77 44.85 -2.13
CA SER A 731 4.44 43.85 -3.23
C SER A 731 5.29 44.27 -4.52
N SER A 732 5.23 43.89 -5.82
CA SER A 732 4.67 42.87 -6.78
C SER A 732 5.23 43.13 -8.25
N LYS A 733 4.77 42.40 -9.32
CA LYS A 733 4.86 42.65 -10.82
C LYS A 733 6.03 42.08 -11.69
N HIS A 734 5.95 41.79 -13.03
CA HIS A 734 4.92 41.24 -13.98
C HIS A 734 5.46 40.97 -15.46
N GLU A 735 4.67 40.32 -16.38
CA GLU A 735 4.65 40.35 -17.91
C GLU A 735 4.96 39.06 -18.78
N SER A 736 4.73 39.06 -20.13
CA SER A 736 4.31 37.88 -21.00
C SER A 736 4.48 37.98 -22.57
N TYR A 737 4.27 36.91 -23.42
CA TYR A 737 3.72 36.90 -24.85
C TYR A 737 3.54 35.50 -25.60
N SER A 738 3.40 35.41 -26.97
CA SER A 738 2.75 34.33 -27.82
C SER A 738 3.14 34.34 -29.36
N ALA A 739 2.83 33.44 -30.37
CA ALA A 739 2.37 32.01 -30.59
C ALA A 739 2.23 31.60 -32.14
N ASN A 740 1.76 30.36 -32.51
CA ASN A 740 1.21 29.82 -33.84
C ASN A 740 2.17 29.40 -35.03
N GLU A 741 1.87 28.61 -36.12
CA GLU A 741 0.92 27.47 -36.51
C GLU A 741 1.09 26.92 -38.02
N VAL A 742 0.36 25.86 -38.49
CA VAL A 742 0.00 25.38 -39.91
C VAL A 742 0.74 24.14 -40.59
N THR A 743 0.18 23.56 -41.69
CA THR A 743 0.19 22.11 -42.16
C THR A 743 0.43 21.81 -43.69
N LEU A 744 0.50 20.52 -44.12
CA LEU A 744 0.36 20.01 -45.53
C LEU A 744 -0.10 18.52 -45.63
N THR A 745 -0.48 17.99 -46.82
CA THR A 745 -1.11 16.64 -47.05
C THR A 745 -0.73 15.92 -48.38
N SER A 746 -1.06 14.61 -48.52
CA SER A 746 -0.88 13.77 -49.73
C SER A 746 -2.06 12.77 -49.96
N LEU A 747 -2.09 12.04 -51.09
CA LEU A 747 -3.08 11.01 -51.43
C LEU A 747 -2.63 9.60 -51.01
N GLU A 748 -3.58 8.73 -50.65
CA GLU A 748 -3.33 7.32 -50.30
C GLU A 748 -4.33 6.36 -50.98
N ALA A 749 -3.87 5.16 -51.34
CA ALA A 749 -4.71 4.09 -51.86
C ALA A 749 -5.19 3.14 -50.74
N ARG A 750 -6.47 2.76 -50.77
CA ARG A 750 -7.10 1.86 -49.77
C ARG A 750 -7.01 0.37 -50.15
N ILE A 751 -7.13 0.07 -51.44
CA ILE A 751 -7.17 -1.29 -52.00
C ILE A 751 -6.02 -1.41 -53.00
N ILE A 752 -5.24 -2.48 -52.85
CA ILE A 752 -4.14 -2.86 -53.72
C ILE A 752 -4.70 -3.87 -54.72
N TYR A 753 -4.77 -3.47 -56.00
CA TYR A 753 -5.15 -4.35 -57.10
C TYR A 753 -3.92 -5.08 -57.65
N ARG A 754 -4.13 -6.22 -58.33
CA ARG A 754 -3.04 -7.00 -58.95
C ARG A 754 -2.20 -6.24 -59.99
N SER A 755 -2.70 -5.13 -60.53
CA SER A 755 -1.97 -4.21 -61.43
C SER A 755 -1.08 -3.20 -60.70
N GLN A 756 -1.12 -3.16 -59.36
CA GLN A 756 -0.41 -2.21 -58.52
C GLN A 756 0.69 -2.90 -57.70
N SER A 757 1.69 -2.12 -57.32
CA SER A 757 2.83 -2.53 -56.50
C SER A 757 3.11 -1.47 -55.45
N ILE A 758 3.34 -1.84 -54.19
CA ILE A 758 3.86 -0.90 -53.18
C ILE A 758 5.38 -1.00 -53.18
N ARG A 759 6.07 0.13 -53.34
CA ARG A 759 7.54 0.28 -53.30
C ARG A 759 7.95 1.07 -52.06
N ASP A 760 9.24 1.16 -51.78
CA ASP A 760 9.75 2.04 -50.73
C ASP A 760 9.42 3.51 -51.06
N GLY A 761 8.69 4.17 -50.15
CA GLY A 761 8.09 5.49 -50.36
C GLY A 761 6.59 5.50 -50.72
N ASP A 762 6.03 4.38 -51.20
CA ASP A 762 4.57 4.22 -51.36
C ASP A 762 3.95 3.76 -50.03
N THR A 763 2.73 4.24 -49.72
CA THR A 763 1.93 3.71 -48.60
C THR A 763 0.47 3.46 -48.98
N ALA A 764 -0.18 2.55 -48.25
CA ALA A 764 -1.61 2.27 -48.33
C ALA A 764 -2.27 2.47 -46.97
N VAL A 765 -3.44 3.12 -46.94
CA VAL A 765 -4.06 3.59 -45.69
C VAL A 765 -5.49 3.08 -45.54
N SER A 766 -5.88 2.78 -44.30
CA SER A 766 -7.19 2.26 -43.95
C SER A 766 -8.30 3.30 -44.16
N ALA A 767 -9.53 2.84 -44.38
CA ALA A 767 -10.65 3.66 -44.89
C ALA A 767 -11.01 4.92 -44.05
N GLY A 768 -10.68 4.95 -42.76
CA GLY A 768 -10.85 6.08 -41.85
C GLY A 768 -9.56 6.82 -41.47
N GLY A 769 -8.41 6.43 -42.03
CA GLY A 769 -7.11 7.07 -41.80
C GLY A 769 -6.39 6.64 -40.52
N SER A 770 -6.84 5.56 -39.84
CA SER A 770 -6.24 5.10 -38.58
C SER A 770 -4.91 4.35 -38.78
N PHE A 771 -4.80 3.50 -39.80
CA PHE A 771 -3.66 2.60 -40.01
C PHE A 771 -3.03 2.80 -41.39
N GLU A 772 -1.72 2.59 -41.46
CA GLU A 772 -0.92 2.77 -42.67
C GLU A 772 0.04 1.58 -42.85
N LEU A 773 0.17 1.11 -44.08
CA LEU A 773 1.04 0.03 -44.54
C LEU A 773 2.11 0.62 -45.47
N GLY A 774 3.37 0.32 -45.22
CA GLY A 774 4.47 0.73 -46.09
C GLY A 774 5.82 0.19 -45.65
N PHE A 775 6.88 0.73 -46.24
CA PHE A 775 8.26 0.39 -45.88
C PHE A 775 8.80 1.30 -44.77
N PHE A 776 9.62 0.74 -43.87
CA PHE A 776 10.27 1.45 -42.78
C PHE A 776 11.65 0.88 -42.45
N SER A 777 12.40 1.64 -41.64
CA SER A 777 13.65 1.22 -41.00
C SER A 777 13.56 1.53 -39.49
N PRO A 778 13.78 0.54 -38.59
CA PRO A 778 13.74 0.76 -37.14
C PRO A 778 15.03 1.38 -36.61
N GLY A 779 14.91 2.41 -35.77
CA GLY A 779 16.07 3.08 -35.14
C GLY A 779 17.03 3.69 -36.16
N SER A 780 18.31 3.35 -36.04
CA SER A 780 19.40 3.72 -36.96
C SER A 780 19.67 2.67 -38.05
N SER A 781 18.89 1.59 -38.09
CA SER A 781 19.15 0.40 -38.91
C SER A 781 19.01 0.69 -40.42
N ALA A 782 20.05 0.39 -41.20
CA ALA A 782 20.00 0.49 -42.67
C ALA A 782 19.11 -0.57 -43.33
N LYS A 783 18.61 -1.55 -42.57
CA LYS A 783 17.72 -2.62 -43.04
C LYS A 783 16.33 -2.08 -43.37
N ARG A 784 15.69 -2.63 -44.42
CA ARG A 784 14.31 -2.29 -44.81
C ARG A 784 13.31 -3.40 -44.48
N TYR A 785 12.17 -2.99 -43.96
CA TYR A 785 11.06 -3.86 -43.57
C TYR A 785 9.73 -3.30 -44.07
N LEU A 786 8.82 -4.18 -44.49
CA LEU A 786 7.42 -3.88 -44.76
C LEU A 786 6.62 -4.06 -43.47
N GLY A 787 5.83 -3.07 -43.07
CA GLY A 787 5.05 -3.12 -41.83
C GLY A 787 3.81 -2.24 -41.83
N ILE A 788 2.98 -2.44 -40.81
CA ILE A 788 1.76 -1.65 -40.55
C ILE A 788 1.99 -0.86 -39.26
N TRP A 789 1.69 0.45 -39.29
CA TRP A 789 1.74 1.34 -38.13
C TRP A 789 0.43 2.10 -37.93
N TYR A 790 0.30 2.73 -36.76
CA TYR A 790 -0.79 3.68 -36.50
C TYR A 790 -0.45 5.04 -37.14
N LYS A 791 -1.27 5.52 -38.09
CA LYS A 791 -0.88 6.61 -39.00
C LYS A 791 -0.47 7.91 -38.29
N LYS A 792 -1.15 8.28 -37.20
CA LYS A 792 -0.84 9.49 -36.42
C LYS A 792 0.47 9.38 -35.60
N SER A 793 1.08 8.19 -35.55
CA SER A 793 2.33 7.90 -34.85
C SER A 793 3.14 6.89 -35.67
N PRO A 794 3.79 7.31 -36.78
CA PRO A 794 4.48 6.39 -37.70
C PRO A 794 5.71 5.69 -37.09
N ARG A 795 6.14 6.11 -35.90
CA ARG A 795 7.12 5.36 -35.09
C ARG A 795 6.53 4.16 -34.35
N THR A 796 5.20 4.01 -34.32
CA THR A 796 4.49 2.90 -33.68
C THR A 796 4.12 1.84 -34.71
N VAL A 797 5.09 0.97 -35.02
CA VAL A 797 4.85 -0.24 -35.80
C VAL A 797 4.07 -1.26 -34.96
N LEU A 798 3.10 -1.93 -35.58
CA LEU A 798 2.18 -2.89 -34.96
C LEU A 798 2.34 -4.30 -35.55
N TRP A 799 2.80 -4.39 -36.79
CA TRP A 799 3.00 -5.64 -37.53
C TRP A 799 4.12 -5.49 -38.56
N VAL A 800 4.90 -6.55 -38.81
CA VAL A 800 6.04 -6.57 -39.73
C VAL A 800 6.03 -7.87 -40.53
N ALA A 801 6.01 -7.77 -41.87
CA ALA A 801 5.94 -8.93 -42.76
C ALA A 801 7.24 -9.74 -42.76
N ASN A 802 8.32 -9.12 -43.25
CA ASN A 802 9.61 -9.76 -43.50
C ASN A 802 10.56 -9.66 -42.28
N ARG A 803 10.03 -9.77 -41.07
CA ARG A 803 10.77 -9.47 -39.83
C ARG A 803 12.07 -10.27 -39.65
N GLU A 804 12.11 -11.52 -40.13
CA GLU A 804 13.31 -12.38 -40.06
C GLU A 804 14.35 -12.12 -41.17
N VAL A 805 13.92 -11.58 -42.33
CA VAL A 805 14.77 -11.37 -43.51
C VAL A 805 14.54 -9.94 -44.04
N PRO A 806 15.40 -8.96 -43.69
CA PRO A 806 15.27 -7.60 -44.19
C PRO A 806 15.49 -7.53 -45.71
N VAL A 807 14.91 -6.52 -46.35
CA VAL A 807 15.37 -6.08 -47.68
C VAL A 807 16.68 -5.30 -47.48
N SER A 808 17.64 -5.52 -48.37
CA SER A 808 19.00 -4.94 -48.33
C SER A 808 19.08 -3.45 -48.66
N ASP A 809 18.03 -2.90 -49.27
CA ASP A 809 18.03 -1.60 -49.94
C ASP A 809 16.59 -1.07 -50.10
N SER A 810 16.47 0.13 -50.69
CA SER A 810 15.21 0.85 -50.93
C SER A 810 14.50 0.44 -52.24
N LEU A 811 14.79 -0.72 -52.82
CA LEU A 811 14.14 -1.18 -54.06
C LEU A 811 13.20 -2.37 -53.85
N GLY A 812 12.83 -2.66 -52.60
CA GLY A 812 11.83 -3.68 -52.26
C GLY A 812 10.46 -3.39 -52.87
N VAL A 813 9.76 -4.44 -53.32
CA VAL A 813 8.46 -4.33 -53.99
C VAL A 813 7.47 -5.37 -53.48
N LEU A 814 6.32 -4.94 -52.98
CA LEU A 814 5.18 -5.79 -52.62
C LEU A 814 4.21 -5.89 -53.79
N ASN A 815 3.94 -7.12 -54.24
CA ASN A 815 3.01 -7.45 -55.34
C ASN A 815 1.98 -8.51 -54.89
N ILE A 816 0.85 -8.59 -55.61
CA ILE A 816 -0.13 -9.68 -55.50
C ILE A 816 0.03 -10.63 -56.71
N SER A 817 0.18 -11.93 -56.46
CA SER A 817 0.29 -12.94 -57.51
C SER A 817 -1.07 -13.25 -58.17
N SER A 818 -1.03 -13.90 -59.33
CA SER A 818 -2.22 -14.43 -60.02
C SER A 818 -3.02 -15.48 -59.22
N LYS A 819 -2.54 -15.90 -58.04
CA LYS A 819 -3.20 -16.88 -57.15
C LYS A 819 -3.73 -16.26 -55.86
N GLY A 820 -3.54 -14.95 -55.64
CA GLY A 820 -3.90 -14.28 -54.38
C GLY A 820 -2.87 -14.46 -53.28
N ILE A 821 -1.59 -14.50 -53.65
CA ILE A 821 -0.45 -14.54 -52.71
C ILE A 821 0.24 -13.17 -52.74
N LEU A 822 0.36 -12.51 -51.58
CA LEU A 822 1.26 -11.36 -51.41
C LEU A 822 2.71 -11.85 -51.46
N VAL A 823 3.55 -11.19 -52.26
CA VAL A 823 4.98 -11.50 -52.39
C VAL A 823 5.78 -10.22 -52.31
N LEU A 824 6.78 -10.21 -51.42
CA LEU A 824 7.78 -9.15 -51.29
C LEU A 824 9.06 -9.58 -51.99
N TYR A 825 9.50 -8.78 -52.97
CA TYR A 825 10.72 -9.00 -53.74
C TYR A 825 11.87 -8.07 -53.27
N SER A 826 13.11 -8.54 -53.44
CA SER A 826 14.34 -7.73 -53.32
C SER A 826 14.63 -6.93 -54.60
N SER A 827 15.65 -6.07 -54.54
CA SER A 827 16.31 -5.46 -55.72
C SER A 827 16.78 -6.47 -56.77
N THR A 828 17.21 -7.66 -56.34
CA THR A 828 17.61 -8.79 -57.20
C THR A 828 16.43 -9.62 -57.74
N ASN A 829 15.18 -9.24 -57.41
CA ASN A 829 13.96 -9.98 -57.73
C ASN A 829 13.87 -11.38 -57.08
N ASP A 830 14.60 -11.59 -55.99
CA ASP A 830 14.43 -12.76 -55.10
C ASP A 830 13.23 -12.57 -54.17
N ILE A 831 12.60 -13.67 -53.77
CA ILE A 831 11.46 -13.64 -52.83
C ILE A 831 11.99 -13.52 -51.39
N VAL A 832 11.80 -12.34 -50.79
CA VAL A 832 12.19 -12.04 -49.39
C VAL A 832 11.13 -12.53 -48.41
N TRP A 833 9.86 -12.41 -48.77
CA TRP A 833 8.72 -12.88 -47.97
C TRP A 833 7.51 -13.18 -48.86
N SER A 834 6.63 -14.09 -48.44
CA SER A 834 5.31 -14.26 -49.06
C SER A 834 4.27 -14.75 -48.05
N SER A 835 3.00 -14.39 -48.28
CA SER A 835 1.86 -14.94 -47.56
C SER A 835 1.63 -16.41 -47.95
N ASN A 836 1.21 -17.27 -47.03
CA ASN A 836 0.78 -18.63 -47.37
C ASN A 836 -0.76 -18.69 -47.56
N SER A 837 -1.25 -19.30 -48.63
CA SER A 837 -2.67 -19.60 -48.81
C SER A 837 -2.90 -20.92 -49.52
N SER A 838 -3.94 -21.64 -49.11
CA SER A 838 -4.40 -22.92 -49.68
C SER A 838 -5.54 -22.76 -50.69
N ARG A 839 -6.08 -21.54 -50.85
CA ARG A 839 -7.17 -21.20 -51.79
C ARG A 839 -6.64 -20.25 -52.86
N THR A 840 -7.20 -20.32 -54.06
CA THR A 840 -6.93 -19.38 -55.15
C THR A 840 -8.20 -18.61 -55.51
N ALA A 841 -8.09 -17.29 -55.66
CA ALA A 841 -9.13 -16.42 -56.20
C ALA A 841 -8.91 -16.16 -57.70
N GLU A 842 -9.95 -15.68 -58.39
CA GLU A 842 -9.87 -15.28 -59.80
C GLU A 842 -9.36 -13.83 -59.91
N ASN A 843 -9.92 -12.91 -59.12
CA ASN A 843 -9.52 -11.50 -59.04
C ASN A 843 -9.12 -11.12 -57.61
N PRO A 844 -7.95 -11.59 -57.13
CA PRO A 844 -7.46 -11.27 -55.80
C PRO A 844 -7.07 -9.80 -55.65
N VAL A 845 -7.57 -9.18 -54.58
CA VAL A 845 -7.17 -7.84 -54.10
C VAL A 845 -6.67 -7.94 -52.66
N ALA A 846 -5.81 -7.00 -52.25
CA ALA A 846 -5.41 -6.84 -50.86
C ALA A 846 -5.92 -5.50 -50.31
N GLU A 847 -6.43 -5.50 -49.07
CA GLU A 847 -7.07 -4.33 -48.46
C GLU A 847 -6.60 -4.17 -47.00
N LEU A 848 -6.23 -2.95 -46.62
CA LEU A 848 -5.96 -2.59 -45.23
C LEU A 848 -7.27 -2.13 -44.57
N LEU A 849 -7.84 -2.99 -43.73
CA LEU A 849 -9.11 -2.73 -43.05
C LEU A 849 -8.94 -1.69 -41.92
N GLU A 850 -10.02 -1.02 -41.54
CA GLU A 850 -10.05 -0.03 -40.45
C GLU A 850 -9.81 -0.64 -39.04
N SER A 851 -9.66 -1.96 -38.95
CA SER A 851 -9.15 -2.66 -37.77
C SER A 851 -7.62 -2.70 -37.68
N GLY A 852 -6.91 -2.37 -38.77
CA GLY A 852 -5.47 -2.61 -38.93
C GLY A 852 -5.13 -4.01 -39.47
N ASN A 853 -6.14 -4.83 -39.80
CA ASN A 853 -5.93 -6.13 -40.45
C ASN A 853 -5.71 -5.95 -41.95
N LEU A 854 -4.59 -6.44 -42.47
CA LEU A 854 -4.30 -6.50 -43.91
C LEU A 854 -4.79 -7.85 -44.42
N VAL A 855 -5.76 -7.84 -45.33
CA VAL A 855 -6.42 -9.05 -45.82
C VAL A 855 -6.24 -9.21 -47.33
N VAL A 856 -6.21 -10.46 -47.81
CA VAL A 856 -6.31 -10.78 -49.25
C VAL A 856 -7.61 -11.52 -49.49
N ARG A 857 -8.39 -11.07 -50.47
CA ARG A 857 -9.75 -11.56 -50.75
C ARG A 857 -10.06 -11.49 -52.25
N GLU A 858 -11.11 -12.19 -52.68
CA GLU A 858 -11.72 -11.98 -53.99
C GLU A 858 -12.35 -10.58 -54.04
N GLU A 859 -12.23 -9.85 -55.16
CA GLU A 859 -12.69 -8.45 -55.25
C GLU A 859 -14.16 -8.27 -54.85
N ASN A 860 -15.01 -9.19 -55.29
CA ASN A 860 -16.46 -9.19 -55.08
C ASN A 860 -16.92 -9.86 -53.77
N ASP A 861 -16.01 -10.45 -52.97
CA ASP A 861 -16.34 -11.05 -51.68
C ASP A 861 -15.71 -10.25 -50.52
N SER A 862 -16.55 -9.80 -49.61
CA SER A 862 -16.17 -9.08 -48.38
C SER A 862 -16.42 -9.90 -47.10
N ASN A 863 -16.81 -11.17 -47.22
CA ASN A 863 -17.06 -12.07 -46.09
C ASN A 863 -15.73 -12.48 -45.40
N PRO A 864 -15.52 -12.19 -44.10
CA PRO A 864 -14.30 -12.57 -43.40
C PRO A 864 -13.98 -14.08 -43.40
N GLU A 865 -15.00 -14.94 -43.46
CA GLU A 865 -14.82 -16.40 -43.55
C GLU A 865 -14.24 -16.87 -44.91
N ASN A 866 -14.18 -15.98 -45.91
CA ASN A 866 -13.66 -16.27 -47.25
C ASN A 866 -12.32 -15.60 -47.59
N PHE A 867 -11.71 -14.89 -46.64
CA PHE A 867 -10.37 -14.32 -46.84
C PHE A 867 -9.34 -15.43 -47.18
N LEU A 868 -8.49 -15.16 -48.16
CA LEU A 868 -7.43 -16.08 -48.60
C LEU A 868 -6.26 -16.08 -47.63
N TRP A 869 -5.99 -14.92 -47.02
CA TRP A 869 -4.94 -14.67 -46.04
C TRP A 869 -5.24 -13.38 -45.26
N GLN A 870 -4.73 -13.26 -44.02
CA GLN A 870 -4.83 -12.04 -43.22
C GLN A 870 -3.65 -11.87 -42.25
N SER A 871 -3.25 -10.62 -41.96
CA SER A 871 -2.14 -10.33 -41.04
C SER A 871 -2.46 -10.68 -39.58
N PHE A 872 -3.74 -10.65 -39.19
CA PHE A 872 -4.21 -11.04 -37.85
C PHE A 872 -4.08 -12.54 -37.53
N ASP A 873 -3.74 -13.39 -38.52
CA ASP A 873 -3.33 -14.78 -38.30
C ASP A 873 -1.83 -14.92 -37.98
N HIS A 874 -1.05 -13.84 -38.13
CA HIS A 874 0.40 -13.81 -37.96
C HIS A 874 0.87 -12.60 -37.12
N PRO A 875 0.45 -12.46 -35.86
CA PRO A 875 0.86 -11.35 -35.00
C PRO A 875 2.37 -11.30 -34.74
N CYS A 876 2.86 -10.11 -34.37
CA CYS A 876 4.29 -9.85 -34.10
C CYS A 876 4.54 -9.78 -32.58
N ASP A 877 4.94 -8.62 -32.06
CA ASP A 877 5.11 -8.29 -30.65
C ASP A 877 3.88 -7.58 -30.06
N THR A 878 3.06 -6.95 -30.91
CA THR A 878 1.90 -6.15 -30.52
C THR A 878 0.57 -6.90 -30.76
N PHE A 879 -0.36 -6.79 -29.81
CA PHE A 879 -1.73 -7.28 -29.85
C PHE A 879 -2.71 -6.09 -29.79
N ILE A 880 -3.59 -5.98 -30.78
CA ILE A 880 -4.58 -4.89 -30.92
C ILE A 880 -6.01 -5.42 -30.99
N PHE A 881 -7.00 -4.52 -30.93
CA PHE A 881 -8.41 -4.90 -31.07
C PHE A 881 -8.69 -5.70 -32.36
N GLY A 882 -9.55 -6.72 -32.26
CA GLY A 882 -9.94 -7.58 -33.37
C GLY A 882 -8.95 -8.72 -33.66
N MET A 883 -7.74 -8.71 -33.11
CA MET A 883 -6.86 -9.88 -33.13
C MET A 883 -7.39 -10.98 -32.20
N LYS A 884 -7.17 -12.23 -32.59
CA LYS A 884 -7.38 -13.43 -31.76
C LYS A 884 -6.01 -13.98 -31.33
N LEU A 885 -5.77 -14.14 -30.03
CA LEU A 885 -4.57 -14.80 -29.49
C LEU A 885 -4.93 -16.25 -29.11
N GLY A 886 -4.21 -17.26 -29.59
CA GLY A 886 -4.51 -18.69 -29.40
C GLY A 886 -4.55 -19.51 -30.69
N SER A 887 -4.98 -20.77 -30.58
CA SER A 887 -4.83 -21.79 -31.63
C SER A 887 -6.15 -22.14 -32.31
N ASN A 888 -6.16 -22.21 -33.65
CA ASN A 888 -7.25 -22.81 -34.43
C ASN A 888 -6.85 -24.23 -34.88
N PHE A 889 -7.57 -25.23 -34.39
CA PHE A 889 -7.28 -26.65 -34.60
C PHE A 889 -7.66 -27.15 -36.00
N VAL A 890 -8.56 -26.44 -36.69
CA VAL A 890 -8.99 -26.78 -38.06
C VAL A 890 -7.93 -26.34 -39.08
N THR A 891 -7.46 -25.09 -38.98
CA THR A 891 -6.43 -24.54 -39.87
C THR A 891 -5.01 -24.87 -39.42
N LYS A 892 -4.82 -25.31 -38.18
CA LYS A 892 -3.54 -25.53 -37.49
C LYS A 892 -2.68 -24.26 -37.36
N ILE A 893 -3.33 -23.09 -37.38
CA ILE A 893 -2.68 -21.79 -37.13
C ILE A 893 -2.65 -21.55 -35.62
N ASP A 894 -1.48 -21.28 -35.06
CA ASP A 894 -1.29 -20.88 -33.67
C ASP A 894 -0.80 -19.42 -33.59
N LYS A 895 -1.49 -18.61 -32.78
CA LYS A 895 -1.34 -17.14 -32.76
C LYS A 895 -0.81 -16.69 -31.40
N PHE A 896 0.46 -16.32 -31.36
CA PHE A 896 1.15 -15.86 -30.16
C PHE A 896 1.99 -14.61 -30.44
N LEU A 897 2.24 -13.81 -29.41
CA LEU A 897 3.18 -12.69 -29.52
C LEU A 897 4.61 -13.18 -29.33
N SER A 898 5.54 -12.56 -30.02
CA SER A 898 6.98 -12.77 -29.89
C SER A 898 7.69 -11.43 -29.97
N SER A 899 8.51 -11.13 -28.96
CA SER A 899 9.22 -9.85 -28.88
C SER A 899 10.07 -9.60 -30.13
N TRP A 900 10.42 -8.34 -30.37
CA TRP A 900 11.57 -8.04 -31.22
C TRP A 900 12.85 -8.51 -30.52
N ARG A 901 13.93 -8.71 -31.29
CA ARG A 901 15.25 -9.11 -30.76
C ARG A 901 15.96 -7.93 -30.10
N SER A 902 15.75 -6.72 -30.62
CA SER A 902 16.16 -5.45 -30.01
C SER A 902 15.22 -4.32 -30.49
N ALA A 903 15.47 -3.08 -30.07
CA ALA A 903 14.76 -1.92 -30.61
C ALA A 903 15.06 -1.64 -32.10
N GLU A 904 16.09 -2.27 -32.68
CA GLU A 904 16.53 -2.07 -34.07
C GLU A 904 16.49 -3.35 -34.93
N ASP A 905 16.10 -4.49 -34.35
CA ASP A 905 15.96 -5.77 -35.06
C ASP A 905 14.59 -6.42 -34.74
N PRO A 906 13.59 -6.28 -35.63
CA PRO A 906 12.23 -6.77 -35.43
C PRO A 906 12.10 -8.29 -35.58
N ALA A 907 13.16 -8.99 -35.99
CA ALA A 907 13.23 -10.45 -35.97
C ALA A 907 12.86 -11.01 -34.59
N ARG A 908 12.43 -12.28 -34.52
CA ARG A 908 12.03 -12.92 -33.26
C ARG A 908 13.15 -12.84 -32.21
N GLY A 909 12.81 -12.21 -31.09
CA GLY A 909 13.60 -12.20 -29.86
C GLY A 909 13.31 -13.40 -28.96
N GLU A 910 13.84 -13.36 -27.73
CA GLU A 910 13.76 -14.50 -26.81
C GLU A 910 12.40 -14.66 -26.12
N TYR A 911 11.56 -13.64 -26.06
CA TYR A 911 10.31 -13.66 -25.30
C TYR A 911 9.09 -13.95 -26.18
N SER A 912 8.16 -14.76 -25.65
CA SER A 912 6.88 -15.06 -26.30
C SER A 912 5.72 -15.10 -25.30
N PHE A 913 4.55 -14.65 -25.74
CA PHE A 913 3.32 -14.60 -24.94
C PHE A 913 2.19 -15.33 -25.69
N LEU A 914 1.75 -16.46 -25.13
CA LEU A 914 0.96 -17.49 -25.81
C LEU A 914 -0.10 -18.12 -24.89
N ILE A 915 -1.15 -18.68 -25.50
CA ILE A 915 -2.06 -19.58 -24.78
C ILE A 915 -1.50 -21.00 -24.89
N ASP A 916 -1.08 -21.58 -23.77
CA ASP A 916 -0.68 -22.96 -23.69
C ASP A 916 -1.92 -23.86 -23.61
N THR A 917 -2.05 -24.80 -24.54
CA THR A 917 -3.22 -25.68 -24.69
C THR A 917 -2.97 -27.09 -24.11
N HIS A 918 -1.84 -27.34 -23.44
CA HIS A 918 -1.55 -28.61 -22.80
C HIS A 918 -2.35 -28.77 -21.49
N GLY A 919 -3.56 -29.30 -21.60
CA GLY A 919 -4.52 -29.42 -20.50
C GLY A 919 -5.64 -28.39 -20.63
N TYR A 920 -6.02 -27.72 -19.54
CA TYR A 920 -6.93 -26.58 -19.64
C TYR A 920 -6.15 -25.30 -20.02
N PRO A 921 -6.63 -24.48 -20.97
CA PRO A 921 -5.86 -23.37 -21.51
C PRO A 921 -5.37 -22.36 -20.48
N GLN A 922 -4.07 -22.05 -20.52
CA GLN A 922 -3.39 -21.12 -19.62
C GLN A 922 -2.58 -20.11 -20.42
N LEU A 923 -2.67 -18.83 -20.07
CA LEU A 923 -1.94 -17.76 -20.76
C LEU A 923 -0.56 -17.56 -20.10
N LEU A 924 0.52 -17.73 -20.88
CA LEU A 924 1.91 -17.81 -20.41
C LEU A 924 2.83 -16.80 -21.11
N LEU A 925 3.77 -16.24 -20.35
CA LEU A 925 4.98 -15.60 -20.88
C LEU A 925 6.16 -16.58 -20.75
N LYS A 926 6.88 -16.84 -21.85
CA LYS A 926 8.08 -17.69 -21.89
C LYS A 926 9.29 -16.91 -22.42
N ARG A 927 10.48 -17.21 -21.89
CA ARG A 927 11.79 -16.81 -22.44
C ARG A 927 12.44 -18.08 -23.01
N GLY A 928 12.46 -18.23 -24.33
CA GLY A 928 12.68 -19.52 -24.97
C GLY A 928 11.70 -20.57 -24.41
N ASN A 929 12.24 -21.67 -23.88
CA ASN A 929 11.43 -22.73 -23.26
C ASN A 929 11.11 -22.49 -21.77
N ILE A 930 11.63 -21.43 -21.15
CA ILE A 930 11.47 -21.17 -19.70
C ILE A 930 10.26 -20.26 -19.46
N THR A 931 9.22 -20.76 -18.78
CA THR A 931 8.10 -19.93 -18.32
C THR A 931 8.60 -18.87 -17.32
N ARG A 932 8.23 -17.61 -17.55
CA ARG A 932 8.61 -16.44 -16.72
C ARG A 932 7.45 -15.89 -15.91
N PHE A 933 6.25 -15.87 -16.48
CA PHE A 933 5.02 -15.45 -15.83
C PHE A 933 3.85 -16.32 -16.33
N ARG A 934 2.87 -16.56 -15.46
CA ARG A 934 1.63 -17.29 -15.76
C ARG A 934 0.43 -16.46 -15.35
N ALA A 935 -0.41 -16.08 -16.31
CA ALA A 935 -1.70 -15.43 -16.07
C ALA A 935 -2.77 -16.40 -15.49
N GLY A 936 -2.47 -17.70 -15.52
CA GLY A 936 -3.33 -18.79 -15.02
C GLY A 936 -4.36 -19.25 -16.06
N SER A 937 -5.31 -20.04 -15.59
CA SER A 937 -6.46 -20.53 -16.38
C SER A 937 -7.50 -19.43 -16.58
N TRP A 938 -8.32 -19.53 -17.63
CA TRP A 938 -9.55 -18.73 -17.74
C TRP A 938 -10.63 -19.21 -16.76
N ASN A 939 -11.27 -18.32 -16.01
CA ASN A 939 -12.24 -18.66 -14.96
C ASN A 939 -13.70 -18.33 -15.30
N GLY A 940 -14.01 -18.07 -16.57
CA GLY A 940 -15.33 -17.58 -17.03
C GLY A 940 -15.44 -16.06 -17.12
N ILE A 941 -14.55 -15.30 -16.46
CA ILE A 941 -14.56 -13.82 -16.44
C ILE A 941 -13.19 -13.24 -16.86
N LYS A 942 -12.10 -13.83 -16.37
CA LYS A 942 -10.71 -13.43 -16.69
C LYS A 942 -9.74 -14.60 -16.50
N PHE A 943 -8.48 -14.39 -16.86
CA PHE A 943 -7.37 -15.26 -16.43
C PHE A 943 -7.05 -15.02 -14.95
N VAL A 944 -6.87 -16.08 -14.16
CA VAL A 944 -6.94 -16.04 -12.68
C VAL A 944 -5.96 -15.08 -11.99
N SER A 945 -4.72 -14.93 -12.46
CA SER A 945 -3.76 -13.97 -11.88
C SER A 945 -3.71 -12.64 -12.63
N ASN A 946 -4.55 -12.44 -13.66
CA ASN A 946 -4.58 -11.22 -14.45
C ASN A 946 -5.36 -10.09 -13.73
N SER A 947 -4.71 -9.50 -12.73
CA SER A 947 -5.06 -8.21 -12.10
C SER A 947 -5.01 -7.03 -13.09
N ARG A 948 -4.34 -7.21 -14.24
CA ARG A 948 -4.00 -6.21 -15.25
C ARG A 948 -4.99 -6.16 -16.43
N SER A 949 -6.13 -6.85 -16.33
CA SER A 949 -7.17 -6.77 -17.34
C SER A 949 -7.73 -5.34 -17.42
N VAL A 950 -7.53 -4.65 -18.55
CA VAL A 950 -7.96 -3.26 -18.77
C VAL A 950 -9.42 -3.08 -18.34
N SER A 951 -9.62 -2.25 -17.32
CA SER A 951 -10.81 -2.25 -16.48
C SER A 951 -12.01 -1.50 -17.07
N ASN A 952 -12.37 -1.83 -18.32
CA ASN A 952 -13.63 -1.45 -18.99
C ASN A 952 -13.99 -2.32 -20.22
N SER A 953 -13.28 -3.42 -20.51
CA SER A 953 -13.48 -4.23 -21.73
C SER A 953 -14.32 -5.50 -21.51
N SER A 954 -15.24 -5.78 -22.44
CA SER A 954 -16.02 -7.02 -22.51
C SER A 954 -15.20 -8.17 -23.12
N ASN A 955 -14.16 -8.61 -22.39
CA ASN A 955 -13.19 -9.58 -22.90
C ASN A 955 -13.85 -10.91 -23.31
N GLU A 956 -13.45 -11.42 -24.46
CA GLU A 956 -13.98 -12.65 -25.03
C GLU A 956 -12.91 -13.75 -24.95
N PHE A 957 -13.32 -14.91 -24.45
CA PHE A 957 -12.53 -16.13 -24.49
C PHE A 957 -13.42 -17.26 -25.01
N VAL A 958 -12.96 -17.92 -26.06
CA VAL A 958 -13.64 -19.03 -26.69
C VAL A 958 -12.78 -20.29 -26.56
N LEU A 959 -13.42 -21.40 -26.23
CA LEU A 959 -12.83 -22.73 -26.20
C LEU A 959 -13.86 -23.71 -26.75
N ASN A 960 -13.59 -24.26 -27.93
CA ASN A 960 -14.45 -25.25 -28.59
C ASN A 960 -13.59 -26.26 -29.39
N SER A 961 -14.23 -27.22 -30.07
CA SER A 961 -13.54 -28.28 -30.81
C SER A 961 -12.84 -27.83 -32.10
N LYS A 962 -13.06 -26.58 -32.55
CA LYS A 962 -12.42 -25.97 -33.73
C LYS A 962 -11.31 -24.99 -33.36
N GLU A 963 -11.48 -24.20 -32.29
CA GLU A 963 -10.49 -23.21 -31.87
C GLU A 963 -10.56 -22.85 -30.38
N VAL A 964 -9.44 -22.34 -29.87
CA VAL A 964 -9.30 -21.65 -28.59
C VAL A 964 -8.68 -20.28 -28.82
N TYR A 965 -9.31 -19.21 -28.32
CA TYR A 965 -8.71 -17.88 -28.40
C TYR A 965 -9.16 -16.92 -27.30
N TYR A 966 -8.35 -15.89 -27.08
CA TYR A 966 -8.63 -14.70 -26.30
C TYR A 966 -8.67 -13.45 -27.20
N GLN A 967 -9.56 -12.51 -26.89
CA GLN A 967 -9.83 -11.29 -27.65
C GLN A 967 -10.28 -10.16 -26.71
N PHE A 968 -9.79 -8.93 -26.96
CA PHE A 968 -10.24 -7.74 -26.22
C PHE A 968 -11.66 -7.29 -26.64
N GLY A 969 -12.51 -6.98 -25.66
CA GLY A 969 -13.76 -6.24 -25.88
C GLY A 969 -13.54 -4.73 -26.00
N ILE A 970 -14.50 -3.98 -26.57
CA ILE A 970 -14.27 -2.58 -26.96
C ILE A 970 -15.34 -1.58 -26.47
N GLN A 971 -14.89 -0.36 -26.14
CA GLN A 971 -15.66 0.86 -26.41
C GLN A 971 -15.13 1.47 -27.72
N ARG A 972 -16.01 1.73 -28.70
CA ARG A 972 -15.66 2.02 -30.11
C ARG A 972 -14.94 3.36 -30.39
N SER A 973 -14.27 3.96 -29.42
CA SER A 973 -13.71 5.32 -29.53
C SER A 973 -12.34 5.50 -28.87
N VAL A 974 -11.62 4.42 -28.57
CA VAL A 974 -10.29 4.44 -27.95
C VAL A 974 -9.44 3.34 -28.57
N HIS A 975 -8.24 3.67 -29.07
CA HIS A 975 -7.27 2.66 -29.51
C HIS A 975 -6.37 2.28 -28.32
N SER A 976 -6.31 0.99 -27.99
CA SER A 976 -5.38 0.44 -26.99
C SER A 976 -4.62 -0.73 -27.60
N ARG A 977 -3.36 -0.91 -27.19
CA ARG A 977 -2.48 -2.01 -27.61
C ARG A 977 -1.77 -2.63 -26.43
N LEU A 978 -1.44 -3.91 -26.55
CA LEU A 978 -0.58 -4.65 -25.63
C LEU A 978 0.70 -5.04 -26.40
N THR A 979 1.87 -4.65 -25.91
CA THR A 979 3.15 -4.76 -26.61
C THR A 979 4.15 -5.57 -25.77
N LEU A 980 4.77 -6.59 -26.35
CA LEU A 980 5.79 -7.39 -25.67
C LEU A 980 7.21 -6.88 -25.99
N SER A 981 7.85 -6.23 -25.02
CA SER A 981 9.17 -5.63 -25.20
C SER A 981 10.29 -6.67 -25.41
N PRO A 982 11.45 -6.27 -25.99
CA PRO A 982 12.65 -7.13 -26.03
C PRO A 982 13.18 -7.55 -24.66
N SER A 983 12.85 -6.82 -23.58
CA SER A 983 13.19 -7.18 -22.19
C SER A 983 12.22 -8.20 -21.57
N GLY A 984 11.06 -8.46 -22.18
CA GLY A 984 10.02 -9.38 -21.71
C GLY A 984 8.86 -8.73 -20.93
N ASP A 985 8.82 -7.40 -20.89
CA ASP A 985 7.76 -6.63 -20.24
C ASP A 985 6.54 -6.54 -21.17
N LEU A 986 5.36 -6.84 -20.62
CA LEU A 986 4.11 -6.84 -21.37
C LEU A 986 3.35 -5.53 -21.12
N GLN A 987 3.65 -4.52 -21.93
CA GLN A 987 3.20 -3.15 -21.72
C GLN A 987 1.81 -2.90 -22.32
N SER A 988 0.94 -2.24 -21.58
CA SER A 988 -0.36 -1.79 -22.08
C SER A 988 -0.29 -0.29 -22.35
N ASN A 989 -0.61 0.12 -23.58
CA ASN A 989 -0.63 1.52 -24.00
C ASN A 989 -2.00 1.90 -24.57
N THR A 990 -2.43 3.13 -24.31
CA THR A 990 -3.67 3.70 -24.84
C THR A 990 -3.40 5.02 -25.56
N TRP A 991 -3.97 5.16 -26.75
CA TRP A 991 -3.79 6.33 -27.60
C TRP A 991 -4.51 7.56 -27.06
N ASN A 992 -3.83 8.71 -27.08
CA ASN A 992 -4.37 9.99 -26.68
C ASN A 992 -4.42 10.94 -27.89
N ASP A 993 -5.63 11.12 -28.46
CA ASP A 993 -5.91 11.97 -29.62
C ASP A 993 -5.59 13.47 -29.45
N ARG A 994 -5.15 13.92 -28.26
CA ARG A 994 -4.78 15.34 -28.02
C ARG A 994 -3.30 15.58 -27.83
N THR A 995 -2.57 14.59 -27.32
CA THR A 995 -1.09 14.62 -27.34
C THR A 995 -0.54 14.03 -28.65
N ASN A 996 -1.38 13.32 -29.41
CA ASN A 996 -0.98 12.44 -30.51
C ASN A 996 0.12 11.46 -30.09
N ASP A 997 -0.06 10.83 -28.92
CA ASP A 997 0.91 9.91 -28.35
C ASP A 997 0.26 8.76 -27.55
N TRP A 998 1.05 7.73 -27.26
CA TRP A 998 0.65 6.52 -26.54
C TRP A 998 0.93 6.66 -25.03
N VAL A 999 -0.13 6.89 -24.25
CA VAL A 999 -0.04 6.89 -22.79
C VAL A 999 0.18 5.45 -22.31
N LEU A 1000 1.21 5.23 -21.50
CA LEU A 1000 1.46 3.96 -20.81
C LEU A 1000 0.41 3.76 -19.71
N THR A 1001 -0.36 2.68 -19.78
CA THR A 1001 -1.43 2.35 -18.82
C THR A 1001 -1.09 1.16 -17.91
N ASP A 1002 -0.18 0.28 -18.34
CA ASP A 1002 0.56 -0.65 -17.48
C ASP A 1002 1.99 -0.79 -18.03
N ALA A 1003 3.00 -0.67 -17.16
CA ALA A 1003 4.41 -0.82 -17.49
C ALA A 1003 4.88 -2.29 -17.61
N GLY A 1004 4.04 -3.26 -17.23
CA GLY A 1004 4.34 -4.69 -17.34
C GLY A 1004 5.27 -5.24 -16.24
N GLN A 1005 5.70 -4.42 -15.29
CA GLN A 1005 6.62 -4.80 -14.21
C GLN A 1005 5.99 -5.81 -13.24
N TYR A 1006 6.52 -7.03 -13.17
CA TYR A 1006 6.00 -8.13 -12.35
C TYR A 1006 6.38 -8.03 -10.87
N ASP A 1007 5.47 -8.36 -9.95
CA ASP A 1007 5.80 -8.51 -8.53
C ASP A 1007 6.51 -9.85 -8.22
N GLN A 1008 7.15 -9.99 -7.05
CA GLN A 1008 7.91 -11.21 -6.71
C GLN A 1008 7.04 -12.48 -6.70
N CYS A 1009 5.74 -12.38 -6.43
CA CYS A 1009 4.77 -13.45 -6.51
C CYS A 1009 4.08 -13.58 -7.89
N GLU A 1010 4.53 -12.84 -8.91
CA GLU A 1010 4.11 -12.98 -10.32
C GLU A 1010 5.18 -13.67 -11.18
N ASN A 1011 6.44 -13.65 -10.76
CA ASN A 1011 7.47 -14.52 -11.33
C ASN A 1011 7.08 -16.00 -11.14
N TYR A 1012 7.11 -16.76 -12.23
CA TYR A 1012 6.64 -18.15 -12.26
C TYR A 1012 7.42 -19.03 -11.27
N ALA A 1013 6.70 -19.64 -10.35
CA ALA A 1013 7.21 -20.58 -9.34
C ALA A 1013 8.31 -20.02 -8.40
N THR A 1014 8.25 -18.72 -8.03
CA THR A 1014 9.10 -18.13 -6.96
C THR A 1014 9.08 -18.94 -5.66
N CYS A 1015 7.93 -19.53 -5.33
CA CYS A 1015 7.79 -20.46 -4.21
C CYS A 1015 7.66 -21.90 -4.74
N GLY A 1016 8.35 -22.84 -4.11
CA GLY A 1016 8.46 -24.23 -4.57
C GLY A 1016 7.17 -25.08 -4.49
N PRO A 1017 7.26 -26.36 -4.87
CA PRO A 1017 6.13 -27.30 -4.88
C PRO A 1017 5.31 -27.35 -3.58
N ASN A 1018 3.98 -27.28 -3.72
CA ASN A 1018 2.97 -27.32 -2.67
C ASN A 1018 2.99 -26.13 -1.68
N THR A 1019 3.56 -25.00 -2.10
CA THR A 1019 3.58 -23.75 -1.34
C THR A 1019 2.75 -22.66 -2.02
N ARG A 1020 2.55 -21.51 -1.33
CA ARG A 1020 1.92 -20.31 -1.89
C ARG A 1020 2.68 -19.03 -1.55
N CYS A 1021 2.69 -18.09 -2.49
CA CYS A 1021 3.28 -16.76 -2.32
C CYS A 1021 2.26 -15.76 -1.76
N GLU A 1022 2.63 -15.02 -0.71
CA GLU A 1022 1.80 -14.01 -0.02
C GLU A 1022 2.66 -12.77 0.31
N MET A 1023 2.68 -11.76 -0.58
CA MET A 1023 3.47 -10.50 -0.48
C MET A 1023 3.33 -9.72 0.85
N SER A 1024 2.30 -10.02 1.65
CA SER A 1024 2.07 -9.42 2.97
C SER A 1024 2.74 -10.16 4.14
N ARG A 1025 3.64 -11.10 3.86
CA ARG A 1025 4.38 -11.90 4.87
C ARG A 1025 5.88 -11.85 4.68
N SER A 1026 6.60 -12.15 5.76
CA SER A 1026 8.00 -12.55 5.74
C SER A 1026 8.14 -13.87 6.52
N PRO A 1027 8.65 -14.97 5.93
CA PRO A 1027 8.96 -15.12 4.51
C PRO A 1027 7.71 -14.97 3.62
N ILE A 1028 7.91 -14.61 2.34
CA ILE A 1028 6.82 -14.44 1.36
C ILE A 1028 6.18 -15.78 0.95
N CYS A 1029 6.94 -16.88 1.02
CA CYS A 1029 6.46 -18.23 0.72
C CYS A 1029 5.95 -18.94 1.97
N VAL A 1030 4.81 -19.62 1.83
CA VAL A 1030 4.10 -20.30 2.93
C VAL A 1030 3.63 -21.66 2.42
N CYS A 1031 3.89 -22.74 3.16
CA CYS A 1031 3.32 -24.07 2.90
C CYS A 1031 1.79 -24.01 2.70
N LEU A 1032 1.25 -24.86 1.82
CA LEU A 1032 -0.19 -25.08 1.78
C LEU A 1032 -0.66 -25.79 3.06
N ASP A 1033 -1.92 -25.57 3.45
CA ASP A 1033 -2.46 -26.08 4.70
C ASP A 1033 -2.53 -27.63 4.65
N GLY A 1034 -1.61 -28.32 5.32
CA GLY A 1034 -1.44 -29.79 5.26
C GLY A 1034 -0.05 -30.23 4.79
N PHE A 1035 0.81 -29.29 4.41
CA PHE A 1035 2.17 -29.52 3.94
C PHE A 1035 3.20 -28.95 4.93
N VAL A 1036 4.43 -29.48 4.90
CA VAL A 1036 5.55 -29.05 5.76
C VAL A 1036 6.86 -28.99 4.96
N PRO A 1037 7.80 -28.07 5.30
CA PRO A 1037 9.07 -27.94 4.60
C PRO A 1037 9.89 -29.23 4.69
N LYS A 1038 10.41 -29.71 3.54
CA LYS A 1038 11.36 -30.85 3.51
C LYS A 1038 12.61 -30.58 4.34
N SER A 1039 13.04 -29.32 4.39
CA SER A 1039 14.14 -28.84 5.23
C SER A 1039 13.72 -27.61 6.03
N PRO A 1040 13.45 -27.77 7.33
CA PRO A 1040 13.22 -26.64 8.24
C PRO A 1040 14.46 -25.74 8.43
N ALA A 1041 15.65 -26.17 8.00
CA ALA A 1041 16.83 -25.31 7.98
C ALA A 1041 16.73 -24.32 6.82
N ASP A 1042 16.71 -24.83 5.59
CA ASP A 1042 16.80 -24.04 4.35
C ASP A 1042 15.63 -23.05 4.22
N TRP A 1043 14.44 -23.48 4.64
CA TRP A 1043 13.24 -22.64 4.73
C TRP A 1043 13.42 -21.39 5.61
N ASN A 1044 14.20 -21.49 6.70
CA ASN A 1044 14.53 -20.36 7.58
C ASN A 1044 15.65 -19.46 7.02
N PHE A 1045 16.38 -19.90 6.00
CA PHE A 1045 17.33 -19.06 5.23
C PHE A 1045 16.70 -18.45 3.98
N SER A 1046 15.40 -18.66 3.74
CA SER A 1046 14.65 -18.24 2.55
C SER A 1046 15.01 -18.98 1.24
N ASP A 1047 15.51 -20.22 1.35
CA ASP A 1047 15.47 -21.16 0.22
C ASP A 1047 14.18 -21.99 0.30
N TRP A 1048 13.40 -21.93 -0.78
CA TRP A 1048 12.12 -22.64 -0.93
C TRP A 1048 12.13 -23.66 -2.07
N SER A 1049 13.29 -23.88 -2.71
CA SER A 1049 13.45 -24.66 -3.94
C SER A 1049 13.06 -26.14 -3.78
N GLY A 1050 13.32 -26.72 -2.61
CA GLY A 1050 12.96 -28.12 -2.32
C GLY A 1050 11.45 -28.39 -2.26
N GLY A 1051 10.63 -27.37 -1.97
CA GLY A 1051 9.20 -27.54 -1.71
C GLY A 1051 8.88 -28.37 -0.45
N ASP A 1052 7.61 -28.71 -0.29
CA ASP A 1052 7.08 -29.43 0.88
C ASP A 1052 6.91 -30.94 0.62
N GLU A 1053 6.87 -31.74 1.70
CA GLU A 1053 6.57 -33.18 1.66
C GLU A 1053 5.16 -33.51 2.15
N ILE A 1054 4.55 -34.57 1.60
CA ILE A 1054 3.24 -35.07 2.01
C ILE A 1054 3.39 -35.85 3.33
N ALA A 1055 2.65 -35.47 4.36
CA ALA A 1055 2.54 -36.25 5.59
C ALA A 1055 2.01 -37.66 5.27
N ARG A 1056 2.79 -38.70 5.61
CA ARG A 1056 2.48 -40.08 5.21
C ARG A 1056 1.14 -40.55 5.79
N HIS A 1057 0.45 -41.39 5.00
CA HIS A 1057 -0.88 -41.99 5.19
C HIS A 1057 -2.06 -41.13 4.68
N VAL A 1058 -3.10 -41.82 4.19
CA VAL A 1058 -4.26 -41.32 3.43
C VAL A 1058 -5.51 -42.04 3.95
N PHE A 1059 -6.70 -41.42 3.98
CA PHE A 1059 -8.06 -42.00 3.75
C PHE A 1059 -9.15 -40.90 3.79
N TRP A 1060 -10.45 -41.25 3.67
CA TRP A 1060 -11.46 -40.46 2.91
C TRP A 1060 -12.78 -40.00 3.62
N TYR A 1061 -13.67 -39.34 2.85
CA TYR A 1061 -15.00 -38.74 3.15
C TYR A 1061 -14.98 -37.44 4.00
N ASP A 1062 -15.93 -36.46 3.95
CA ASP A 1062 -17.07 -36.09 3.04
C ASP A 1062 -17.62 -34.68 3.48
N LYS A 1063 -18.57 -33.94 2.85
CA LYS A 1063 -19.11 -33.81 1.46
C LYS A 1063 -19.94 -32.49 1.31
N SER A 1064 -20.16 -32.02 0.07
CA SER A 1064 -21.19 -31.04 -0.39
C SER A 1064 -21.06 -29.55 0.03
N ILE A 1065 -21.37 -28.57 -0.81
CA ILE A 1065 -21.91 -28.59 -2.19
C ILE A 1065 -20.79 -28.33 -3.23
N VAL A 1066 -19.93 -29.32 -3.45
CA VAL A 1066 -19.10 -29.43 -4.67
C VAL A 1066 -19.13 -30.89 -5.19
N LYS A 1067 -20.26 -31.58 -4.96
CA LYS A 1067 -20.38 -33.06 -4.88
C LYS A 1067 -19.78 -33.84 -6.06
N GLU A 1068 -19.81 -33.30 -7.27
CA GLU A 1068 -19.35 -33.99 -8.48
C GLU A 1068 -17.84 -33.86 -8.69
N CYS A 1069 -17.28 -32.65 -8.71
CA CYS A 1069 -15.83 -32.43 -8.75
C CYS A 1069 -15.10 -33.06 -7.56
N GLU A 1070 -15.69 -32.87 -6.36
CA GLU A 1070 -15.29 -33.56 -5.15
C GLU A 1070 -15.30 -35.07 -5.44
N GLY A 1071 -16.45 -35.67 -5.77
CA GLY A 1071 -16.61 -37.09 -6.06
C GLY A 1071 -15.65 -37.68 -7.10
N LEU A 1072 -15.33 -36.94 -8.16
CA LEU A 1072 -14.37 -37.34 -9.21
C LEU A 1072 -12.93 -37.35 -8.67
N CYS A 1073 -12.52 -36.29 -7.97
CA CYS A 1073 -11.23 -36.26 -7.27
C CYS A 1073 -11.15 -37.33 -6.17
N LEU A 1074 -12.25 -37.65 -5.48
CA LEU A 1074 -12.23 -38.66 -4.41
C LEU A 1074 -11.97 -40.06 -4.98
N LYS A 1075 -12.63 -40.39 -6.10
CA LYS A 1075 -12.49 -41.68 -6.80
C LYS A 1075 -11.09 -41.91 -7.38
N ASN A 1076 -10.38 -40.85 -7.78
CA ASN A 1076 -9.04 -40.96 -8.35
C ASN A 1076 -7.97 -40.75 -7.27
N CYS A 1077 -7.26 -41.80 -6.86
CA CYS A 1077 -6.21 -41.74 -5.83
C CYS A 1077 -5.03 -40.83 -6.19
N SER A 1078 -4.80 -40.50 -7.45
CA SER A 1078 -3.74 -39.57 -7.89
C SER A 1078 -4.15 -38.09 -7.82
N CYS A 1079 -5.44 -37.77 -7.61
CA CYS A 1079 -5.90 -36.37 -7.49
C CYS A 1079 -5.27 -35.69 -6.27
N THR A 1080 -4.75 -34.47 -6.44
CA THR A 1080 -4.16 -33.66 -5.36
C THR A 1080 -4.94 -32.38 -5.07
N ALA A 1081 -5.69 -31.83 -6.03
CA ALA A 1081 -6.63 -30.73 -5.79
C ALA A 1081 -7.76 -30.68 -6.84
N TYR A 1082 -8.82 -29.95 -6.54
CA TYR A 1082 -9.85 -29.57 -7.52
C TYR A 1082 -10.31 -28.11 -7.33
N ALA A 1083 -10.93 -27.56 -8.37
CA ALA A 1083 -11.61 -26.27 -8.36
C ALA A 1083 -12.77 -26.28 -9.37
N ASN A 1084 -13.66 -25.29 -9.28
CA ASN A 1084 -14.62 -24.99 -10.36
C ASN A 1084 -13.85 -24.57 -11.64
N LEU A 1085 -14.47 -24.72 -12.80
CA LEU A 1085 -13.90 -24.25 -14.07
C LEU A 1085 -14.33 -22.81 -14.40
N ASP A 1086 -15.57 -22.48 -14.06
CA ASP A 1086 -16.19 -21.17 -14.26
C ASP A 1086 -16.74 -20.68 -12.91
N VAL A 1087 -16.42 -19.45 -12.50
CA VAL A 1087 -16.86 -18.87 -11.21
C VAL A 1087 -18.22 -18.16 -11.30
N ARG A 1088 -18.79 -18.01 -12.51
CA ARG A 1088 -20.09 -17.36 -12.71
C ARG A 1088 -21.22 -18.18 -12.10
N ASN A 1089 -22.32 -17.51 -11.76
CA ASN A 1089 -23.56 -18.09 -11.22
C ASN A 1089 -23.41 -19.00 -9.98
N GLY A 1090 -22.31 -18.87 -9.23
CA GLY A 1090 -22.04 -19.66 -8.01
C GLY A 1090 -21.02 -20.79 -8.18
N GLY A 1091 -20.48 -20.98 -9.39
CA GLY A 1091 -19.47 -22.00 -9.68
C GLY A 1091 -20.01 -23.15 -10.52
N SER A 1092 -19.31 -23.51 -11.60
CA SER A 1092 -19.65 -24.65 -12.46
C SER A 1092 -18.44 -25.22 -13.22
N GLY A 1093 -18.59 -26.41 -13.78
CA GLY A 1093 -17.51 -27.14 -14.46
C GLY A 1093 -16.41 -27.61 -13.50
N CYS A 1094 -15.47 -28.41 -14.02
CA CYS A 1094 -14.45 -29.05 -13.18
C CYS A 1094 -13.02 -28.87 -13.68
N LEU A 1095 -12.11 -28.48 -12.78
CA LEU A 1095 -10.67 -28.53 -12.98
C LEU A 1095 -10.04 -29.38 -11.85
N ILE A 1096 -9.21 -30.36 -12.22
CA ILE A 1096 -8.63 -31.35 -11.30
C ILE A 1096 -7.12 -31.44 -11.55
N TRP A 1097 -6.33 -31.44 -10.48
CA TRP A 1097 -4.88 -31.55 -10.51
C TRP A 1097 -4.41 -32.91 -9.99
N PHE A 1098 -3.26 -33.35 -10.51
CA PHE A 1098 -2.58 -34.59 -10.16
C PHE A 1098 -1.10 -34.28 -9.95
N GLY A 1099 -0.50 -34.73 -8.84
CA GLY A 1099 0.86 -34.35 -8.46
C GLY A 1099 0.95 -32.95 -7.83
N ASP A 1100 2.16 -32.38 -7.80
CA ASP A 1100 2.47 -31.18 -7.03
C ASP A 1100 1.76 -29.90 -7.53
N LEU A 1101 1.37 -29.04 -6.59
CA LEU A 1101 0.77 -27.74 -6.85
C LEU A 1101 1.86 -26.68 -6.94
N ILE A 1102 2.11 -26.16 -8.14
CA ILE A 1102 3.19 -25.22 -8.45
C ILE A 1102 2.62 -23.83 -8.77
N ASP A 1103 3.38 -22.78 -8.45
CA ASP A 1103 3.10 -21.38 -8.84
C ASP A 1103 1.73 -20.88 -8.31
N THR A 1104 1.48 -21.11 -7.01
CA THR A 1104 0.27 -20.64 -6.33
C THR A 1104 0.53 -19.31 -5.62
N ARG A 1105 -0.35 -18.32 -5.77
CA ARG A 1105 -0.31 -17.05 -5.03
C ARG A 1105 -1.64 -16.75 -4.32
N ARG A 1106 -1.61 -15.96 -3.25
CA ARG A 1106 -2.82 -15.46 -2.61
C ARG A 1106 -3.20 -14.07 -3.13
N SER A 1107 -4.37 -13.96 -3.77
CA SER A 1107 -4.99 -12.67 -4.10
C SER A 1107 -5.85 -12.16 -2.94
N THR A 1108 -5.93 -10.83 -2.78
CA THR A 1108 -6.69 -10.15 -1.72
C THR A 1108 -8.11 -9.74 -2.11
N GLY A 1109 -8.51 -9.92 -3.38
CA GLY A 1109 -9.87 -9.59 -3.84
C GLY A 1109 -10.34 -10.29 -5.14
N ASP A 1110 -9.43 -10.90 -5.89
CA ASP A 1110 -9.67 -11.38 -7.27
C ASP A 1110 -9.44 -12.89 -7.48
N GLY A 1111 -9.17 -13.63 -6.41
CA GLY A 1111 -8.84 -15.05 -6.46
C GLY A 1111 -10.05 -15.98 -6.62
N GLN A 1112 -9.76 -17.28 -6.73
CA GLN A 1112 -10.74 -18.35 -6.82
C GLN A 1112 -10.46 -19.43 -5.74
N ASP A 1113 -11.51 -20.09 -5.25
CA ASP A 1113 -11.38 -21.22 -4.32
C ASP A 1113 -10.70 -22.44 -4.97
N LEU A 1114 -9.67 -22.94 -4.29
CA LEU A 1114 -8.92 -24.16 -4.63
C LEU A 1114 -9.03 -25.16 -3.47
N TYR A 1115 -9.52 -26.37 -3.76
CA TYR A 1115 -9.75 -27.42 -2.78
C TYR A 1115 -8.62 -28.45 -2.85
N VAL A 1116 -7.61 -28.27 -2.00
CA VAL A 1116 -6.47 -29.20 -1.89
C VAL A 1116 -6.87 -30.45 -1.10
N ARG A 1117 -6.55 -31.62 -1.64
CA ARG A 1117 -6.75 -32.92 -0.98
C ARG A 1117 -5.73 -33.10 0.14
N MET A 1118 -6.20 -33.61 1.26
CA MET A 1118 -5.42 -33.89 2.47
C MET A 1118 -6.03 -35.09 3.20
N ASN A 1119 -5.26 -35.76 4.06
CA ASN A 1119 -5.72 -36.92 4.82
C ASN A 1119 -6.92 -36.54 5.71
N ALA A 1120 -7.96 -37.38 5.83
CA ALA A 1120 -9.10 -37.14 6.72
C ALA A 1120 -8.71 -36.79 8.18
N THR A 1121 -7.66 -37.39 8.77
CA THR A 1121 -7.19 -37.01 10.12
C THR A 1121 -6.49 -35.66 10.15
N GLU A 1122 -5.76 -35.27 9.09
CA GLU A 1122 -5.17 -33.93 9.00
C GLU A 1122 -6.21 -32.88 8.65
N LEU A 1123 -7.19 -33.20 7.80
CA LEU A 1123 -8.37 -32.39 7.56
C LEU A 1123 -9.18 -32.24 8.84
N ASP A 1124 -9.25 -33.26 9.70
CA ASP A 1124 -9.90 -33.12 11.00
C ASP A 1124 -8.99 -32.48 12.06
N MET A 1125 -7.66 -32.49 11.93
CA MET A 1125 -6.77 -31.63 12.72
C MET A 1125 -6.75 -30.18 12.24
N LEU A 1126 -6.96 -29.91 10.95
CA LEU A 1126 -7.06 -28.59 10.33
C LEU A 1126 -8.48 -28.03 10.45
N LYS A 1127 -9.51 -28.87 10.42
CA LYS A 1127 -10.83 -28.54 10.97
C LYS A 1127 -10.66 -28.30 12.46
N ARG A 1128 -10.12 -29.20 13.28
CA ARG A 1128 -9.88 -28.90 14.72
C ARG A 1128 -8.96 -27.70 14.98
N LYS A 1129 -8.06 -27.27 14.08
CA LYS A 1129 -7.24 -26.02 14.20
C LYS A 1129 -8.00 -24.78 13.71
N ARG A 1130 -8.63 -24.80 12.52
CA ARG A 1130 -9.53 -23.74 12.04
C ARG A 1130 -10.80 -23.62 12.88
N THR A 1131 -11.13 -24.68 13.62
CA THR A 1131 -12.18 -24.86 14.63
C THR A 1131 -11.57 -25.08 16.02
N PHE A 1132 -10.32 -24.62 16.23
CA PHE A 1132 -9.77 -24.11 17.50
C PHE A 1132 -9.52 -22.61 17.38
N SER A 1133 -9.36 -22.09 16.15
CA SER A 1133 -9.48 -20.68 15.81
C SER A 1133 -10.95 -20.25 15.85
N LYS A 1134 -11.87 -21.03 15.27
CA LYS A 1134 -13.33 -20.87 15.44
C LYS A 1134 -13.89 -21.44 16.75
N LYS A 1135 -13.24 -22.38 17.47
CA LYS A 1135 -13.61 -22.72 18.87
C LYS A 1135 -12.88 -21.91 19.95
N LYS A 1136 -11.86 -21.10 19.61
CA LYS A 1136 -11.53 -19.89 20.38
C LYS A 1136 -12.66 -18.85 20.36
N LEU A 1137 -13.70 -19.06 19.53
CA LEU A 1137 -14.99 -18.37 19.61
C LEU A 1137 -16.16 -19.29 20.10
N ALA A 1138 -15.91 -20.56 20.47
CA ALA A 1138 -16.96 -21.51 20.89
C ALA A 1138 -16.39 -22.75 21.62
N GLY A 1139 -16.01 -22.62 22.89
CA GLY A 1139 -15.41 -23.73 23.67
C GLY A 1139 -16.43 -24.75 24.18
N ILE A 1140 -16.11 -26.05 24.08
CA ILE A 1140 -16.76 -27.15 24.81
C ILE A 1140 -15.67 -28.10 25.32
N VAL A 1141 -15.75 -28.47 26.61
CA VAL A 1141 -14.90 -29.48 27.25
C VAL A 1141 -15.70 -30.79 27.37
N SER A 1142 -15.03 -31.94 27.28
CA SER A 1142 -15.67 -33.25 27.48
C SER A 1142 -16.09 -33.48 28.93
N SER A 1143 -17.39 -33.63 29.16
CA SER A 1143 -17.99 -34.10 30.40
C SER A 1143 -18.55 -35.51 30.22
N ALA A 1144 -18.25 -36.42 31.15
CA ALA A 1144 -18.78 -37.77 31.22
C ALA A 1144 -19.70 -37.93 32.44
N ILE A 1145 -20.56 -38.95 32.46
CA ILE A 1145 -21.43 -39.26 33.59
C ILE A 1145 -20.74 -40.32 34.47
N GLY A 1146 -20.77 -40.12 35.78
CA GLY A 1146 -20.30 -41.09 36.78
C GLY A 1146 -21.36 -41.37 37.84
N ILE A 1147 -21.15 -42.40 38.64
CA ILE A 1147 -22.04 -42.79 39.75
C ILE A 1147 -21.18 -43.01 41.00
N LEU A 1148 -21.56 -42.37 42.10
CA LEU A 1148 -20.92 -42.56 43.41
C LEU A 1148 -21.43 -43.85 44.08
N THR A 1149 -20.67 -44.40 45.03
CA THR A 1149 -20.99 -45.66 45.72
C THR A 1149 -22.32 -45.65 46.49
N GLY A 1150 -22.90 -44.48 46.78
CA GLY A 1150 -24.26 -44.32 47.31
C GLY A 1150 -25.37 -44.22 46.26
N GLY A 1151 -25.09 -44.53 44.99
CA GLY A 1151 -26.05 -44.48 43.88
C GLY A 1151 -26.27 -43.09 43.25
N GLN A 1152 -25.69 -42.03 43.82
CA GLN A 1152 -25.85 -40.66 43.29
C GLN A 1152 -25.10 -40.47 41.97
N GLN A 1153 -25.79 -39.99 40.94
CA GLN A 1153 -25.21 -39.65 39.64
C GLN A 1153 -24.52 -38.27 39.68
N ILE A 1154 -23.38 -38.16 38.98
CA ILE A 1154 -22.52 -36.97 38.92
C ILE A 1154 -22.02 -36.72 37.49
N ALA A 1155 -21.70 -35.46 37.17
CA ALA A 1155 -21.06 -35.09 35.90
C ALA A 1155 -19.57 -34.79 36.13
N VAL A 1156 -18.69 -35.53 35.46
CA VAL A 1156 -17.22 -35.45 35.62
C VAL A 1156 -16.58 -34.84 34.38
N LYS A 1157 -15.91 -33.70 34.55
CA LYS A 1157 -15.25 -32.93 33.50
C LYS A 1157 -13.73 -33.03 33.68
N ARG A 1158 -13.04 -33.65 32.71
CA ARG A 1158 -11.59 -33.91 32.74
C ARG A 1158 -10.86 -32.94 31.80
N LEU A 1159 -9.73 -32.39 32.23
CA LEU A 1159 -8.97 -31.38 31.49
C LEU A 1159 -7.70 -31.96 30.85
N SER A 1160 -7.20 -31.31 29.79
CA SER A 1160 -6.08 -31.82 29.00
C SER A 1160 -4.72 -31.63 29.70
N LYS A 1161 -3.89 -32.67 29.65
CA LYS A 1161 -2.55 -32.71 30.26
C LYS A 1161 -1.51 -31.83 29.56
N SER A 1162 -1.69 -31.52 28.27
CA SER A 1162 -0.63 -30.97 27.41
C SER A 1162 -0.59 -29.42 27.31
N SER A 1163 -1.05 -28.69 28.33
CA SER A 1163 -0.91 -27.22 28.35
C SER A 1163 -0.83 -26.66 29.78
N GLY A 1164 0.05 -25.68 29.99
CA GLY A 1164 0.10 -24.90 31.25
C GLY A 1164 -1.22 -24.15 31.50
N GLN A 1165 -1.84 -23.65 30.43
CA GLN A 1165 -3.15 -22.99 30.44
C GLN A 1165 -4.25 -23.86 31.11
N GLY A 1166 -4.18 -25.18 31.00
CA GLY A 1166 -5.11 -26.12 31.65
C GLY A 1166 -5.03 -26.17 33.19
N LEU A 1167 -3.97 -25.63 33.82
CA LEU A 1167 -3.92 -25.48 35.28
C LEU A 1167 -4.68 -24.21 35.73
N ASP A 1168 -4.53 -23.12 34.99
CA ASP A 1168 -5.15 -21.85 35.34
C ASP A 1168 -6.64 -21.83 34.99
N GLU A 1169 -7.06 -22.50 33.92
CA GLU A 1169 -8.47 -22.74 33.62
C GLU A 1169 -9.14 -23.59 34.73
N PHE A 1170 -8.48 -24.66 35.19
CA PHE A 1170 -8.94 -25.47 36.34
C PHE A 1170 -9.09 -24.63 37.62
N LYS A 1171 -8.02 -23.90 38.02
CA LYS A 1171 -8.03 -23.06 39.23
C LYS A 1171 -9.11 -21.99 39.17
N ASN A 1172 -9.25 -21.31 38.03
CA ASN A 1172 -10.30 -20.31 37.84
C ASN A 1172 -11.69 -20.92 37.97
N GLU A 1173 -11.96 -22.05 37.33
CA GLU A 1173 -13.29 -22.66 37.36
C GLU A 1173 -13.69 -23.16 38.77
N VAL A 1174 -12.75 -23.77 39.51
CA VAL A 1174 -12.96 -24.12 40.93
C VAL A 1174 -13.22 -22.86 41.77
N MET A 1175 -12.30 -21.89 41.74
CA MET A 1175 -12.38 -20.69 42.59
C MET A 1175 -13.63 -19.84 42.32
N LEU A 1176 -14.11 -19.81 41.07
CA LEU A 1176 -15.24 -18.97 40.68
C LEU A 1176 -16.58 -19.66 40.95
N ILE A 1177 -16.71 -20.96 40.69
CA ILE A 1177 -17.97 -21.68 40.99
C ILE A 1177 -18.11 -21.93 42.50
N ALA A 1178 -17.03 -22.21 43.24
CA ALA A 1178 -17.09 -22.35 44.69
C ALA A 1178 -17.48 -21.05 45.42
N LYS A 1179 -17.18 -19.88 44.85
CA LYS A 1179 -17.56 -18.56 45.38
C LYS A 1179 -18.93 -18.07 44.89
N LEU A 1180 -19.45 -18.59 43.77
CA LEU A 1180 -20.73 -18.19 43.17
C LEU A 1180 -21.83 -19.21 43.48
N GLN A 1181 -22.17 -19.37 44.76
CA GLN A 1181 -23.32 -20.19 45.14
C GLN A 1181 -24.64 -19.48 44.79
N HIS A 1182 -25.25 -19.87 43.68
CA HIS A 1182 -26.53 -19.33 43.22
C HIS A 1182 -27.39 -20.43 42.58
N ARG A 1183 -28.69 -20.43 42.87
CA ARG A 1183 -29.66 -21.50 42.50
C ARG A 1183 -29.83 -21.80 41.00
N ASN A 1184 -29.29 -20.95 40.12
CA ASN A 1184 -29.32 -21.14 38.66
C ASN A 1184 -27.94 -21.53 38.09
N LEU A 1185 -26.96 -21.90 38.92
CA LEU A 1185 -25.64 -22.38 38.51
C LEU A 1185 -25.47 -23.83 38.95
N VAL A 1186 -25.02 -24.70 38.04
CA VAL A 1186 -24.80 -26.12 38.33
C VAL A 1186 -23.72 -26.27 39.41
N LYS A 1187 -24.09 -26.87 40.53
CA LYS A 1187 -23.24 -26.99 41.72
C LYS A 1187 -22.02 -27.85 41.44
N LEU A 1188 -20.84 -27.28 41.69
CA LEU A 1188 -19.60 -28.06 41.82
C LEU A 1188 -19.68 -28.84 43.14
N LEU A 1189 -19.69 -30.17 43.06
CA LEU A 1189 -19.70 -31.07 44.21
C LEU A 1189 -18.28 -31.40 44.70
N GLY A 1190 -17.27 -31.28 43.84
CA GLY A 1190 -15.87 -31.43 44.22
C GLY A 1190 -14.91 -31.31 43.04
N CYS A 1191 -13.61 -31.45 43.34
CA CYS A 1191 -12.57 -31.54 42.33
C CYS A 1191 -11.49 -32.53 42.77
N CYS A 1192 -10.87 -33.21 41.82
CA CYS A 1192 -9.77 -34.15 42.04
C CYS A 1192 -8.55 -33.71 41.24
N ILE A 1193 -7.39 -33.73 41.88
CA ILE A 1193 -6.07 -33.59 41.26
C ILE A 1193 -5.29 -34.84 41.71
N HIS A 1194 -4.79 -35.62 40.75
CA HIS A 1194 -3.87 -36.72 41.03
C HIS A 1194 -2.80 -36.73 39.94
N GLU A 1195 -1.55 -36.46 40.33
CA GLU A 1195 -0.45 -36.20 39.38
C GLU A 1195 -0.88 -35.13 38.34
N ASP A 1196 -0.74 -35.43 37.05
CA ASP A 1196 -1.14 -34.55 35.95
C ASP A 1196 -2.64 -34.61 35.60
N GLU A 1197 -3.43 -35.50 36.22
CA GLU A 1197 -4.88 -35.60 35.97
C GLU A 1197 -5.67 -34.59 36.81
N ARG A 1198 -6.53 -33.81 36.15
CA ARG A 1198 -7.34 -32.74 36.76
C ARG A 1198 -8.80 -32.92 36.36
N MET A 1199 -9.65 -33.13 37.35
CA MET A 1199 -11.08 -33.43 37.17
C MET A 1199 -11.97 -32.57 38.05
N LEU A 1200 -13.07 -32.08 37.49
CA LEU A 1200 -14.11 -31.31 38.15
C LEU A 1200 -15.38 -32.15 38.21
N ILE A 1201 -16.04 -32.18 39.37
CA ILE A 1201 -17.22 -33.01 39.63
C ILE A 1201 -18.40 -32.11 39.96
N TYR A 1202 -19.46 -32.20 39.16
CA TYR A 1202 -20.68 -31.41 39.28
C TYR A 1202 -21.87 -32.30 39.60
N GLU A 1203 -22.94 -31.69 40.12
CA GLU A 1203 -24.23 -32.35 40.21
C GLU A 1203 -24.75 -32.73 38.82
N TYR A 1204 -25.35 -33.91 38.70
CA TYR A 1204 -25.87 -34.40 37.43
C TYR A 1204 -27.22 -33.75 37.13
N MET A 1205 -27.28 -33.01 36.02
CA MET A 1205 -28.52 -32.43 35.50
C MET A 1205 -29.18 -33.43 34.53
N PRO A 1206 -30.27 -34.13 34.92
CA PRO A 1206 -30.81 -35.24 34.13
C PRO A 1206 -31.35 -34.82 32.75
N ASN A 1207 -31.78 -33.57 32.64
CA ASN A 1207 -32.37 -33.01 31.42
C ASN A 1207 -31.31 -32.60 30.36
N LYS A 1208 -30.02 -32.93 30.55
CA LYS A 1208 -28.92 -32.57 29.63
C LYS A 1208 -28.82 -31.04 29.41
N SER A 1209 -28.20 -30.60 28.31
CA SER A 1209 -28.03 -29.17 27.98
C SER A 1209 -29.21 -28.64 27.17
N LEU A 1210 -29.49 -27.33 27.27
CA LEU A 1210 -30.47 -26.65 26.41
C LEU A 1210 -30.14 -26.84 24.92
N ASP A 1211 -28.85 -26.82 24.58
CA ASP A 1211 -28.32 -27.14 23.24
C ASP A 1211 -28.80 -28.51 22.73
N SER A 1212 -28.81 -29.53 23.59
CA SER A 1212 -29.31 -30.88 23.25
C SER A 1212 -30.83 -31.00 23.14
N PHE A 1213 -31.61 -30.02 23.64
CA PHE A 1213 -33.04 -29.91 23.35
C PHE A 1213 -33.33 -29.14 22.06
N ILE A 1214 -32.53 -28.11 21.74
CA ILE A 1214 -32.74 -27.26 20.56
C ILE A 1214 -32.23 -27.96 19.28
N PHE A 1215 -31.18 -28.79 19.38
CA PHE A 1215 -30.53 -29.45 18.23
C PHE A 1215 -30.52 -30.99 18.31
N GLY A 1216 -31.20 -31.58 19.31
CA GLY A 1216 -31.40 -33.03 19.40
C GLY A 1216 -32.54 -33.53 18.51
N ALA A 1217 -32.41 -34.75 17.98
CA ALA A 1217 -33.48 -35.42 17.23
C ALA A 1217 -34.60 -35.93 18.17
N ASN A 1218 -35.75 -36.24 17.58
CA ASN A 1218 -36.97 -36.65 18.29
C ASN A 1218 -36.75 -37.96 19.10
N PRO A 1219 -37.33 -38.13 20.30
CA PRO A 1219 -37.00 -39.22 21.23
C PRO A 1219 -37.75 -40.53 20.91
N SER A 1220 -37.65 -41.01 19.67
CA SER A 1220 -38.32 -42.22 19.18
C SER A 1220 -37.40 -43.24 18.49
N GLU A 1221 -36.09 -42.98 18.49
CA GLU A 1221 -35.04 -43.95 18.17
C GLU A 1221 -34.05 -44.02 19.35
N ILE A 1222 -33.40 -45.17 19.51
CA ILE A 1222 -32.56 -45.57 20.67
C ILE A 1222 -33.38 -46.04 21.90
N ILE A 1223 -33.46 -47.37 22.03
CA ILE A 1223 -33.19 -48.07 23.30
C ILE A 1223 -31.68 -48.31 23.34
#